data_AF-A0A9Q8XLN1-F1
#
_entry.id   AF-A0A9Q8XLN1-F1
#
_cell.length_a   1.000
_cell.length_b   1.000
_cell.length_c   1.000
_cell.angle_alpha   90.00
_cell.angle_beta   90.00
_cell.angle_gamma   90.00
#
_symmetry.space_group_name_H-M   'P 1'
#
loop_
_entity.id
_entity.type
_entity.pdbx_description
1 polymer ?
#
loop_
_entity_poly.entity_id
_entity_poly.type
_entity_poly.pdbx_seq_one_letter_code
_entity_poly.pdbx_strand_id
1 'polypeptide(L)'
;MFRINKIATSLACVLLSGHLFAAEPYDATKTYSGGTQVTVDGQIYEAKWWVNVGQSPTDDYANEWDSPWKLISDTTPEPTPDPTPEPDPTPDPEPTPEPTPDPTPGPVDGLCSEFNIYPDWTQGDHANGGDVMVKDNIAYEANWWTSSIPGSDGSWSHHLNCDNTPPGTAPLLSLPNPMDPVRLEVNGWPSNFVVTSPATLNTPATLVVDTINSQNLSDITKLTNAFVSLIQDVEVAGTTSIIINSDVLDVATVDKGKGLGVIAVKQALTSAVDTTGSQIDLNDINALTDDAQGWAQAYNLVISTLAPQATFGWVLNIGDFAYDTHSGRRAVWNAASGATSDLLSSFELYKADSLTKADFVAFTKSSSSPSLSDNQWHYALEYVKQVTDYLQTPALLSSLPTSQASAYFLGNTAGESHIRKAAHSNIFAISFDSDSADLSAKIARYQNAPVPLYYVGESVTSGPLTRIESLNNELASAETAMNNQAFLFETPQSQWIPSTVYKWADFLAGLNSMHNVGVAGNTFWLLDDAADDATNTIYAKVAIAAFLSQSMQETIRYNACDENNWSEVRYGAPVDYPMTASCGQLGQKYADYGMDPVTGQDHPYSCPRDPKMEVSALTNAKWYGAPAPIFAAPDSVLEEQGLLVNGNVGRWTNNGHCNEVPSVVDTSKQVWERDECKVYAEQKAGKFIWDGSDTNGTVQGCGWWGRGVIQTTGRQNFGTLNHFMGRSHVDPDTIGTTVNGVIVEAPPANPLYADLDFCSNPGLICSSEENREIKWIAGLFYWVTSVQAYNDEGGPYADWNYYTELKKYVDGGLKGTEFIDAVSGIVNRGCPDHTCPVSGEVHAVKERQDNFKLVLQTLGLNPQ
;
A
#
# COMPACT_ATOMS: atom_id res chain seq x y z
N MET A 1 68.68 -0.27 -9.96
CA MET A 1 69.94 -0.25 -9.18
C MET A 1 69.66 -0.99 -7.88
N PHE A 2 70.64 -1.75 -7.41
CA PHE A 2 70.50 -3.00 -6.64
C PHE A 2 70.19 -2.88 -5.12
N ARG A 3 69.69 -4.02 -4.59
CA ARG A 3 69.66 -4.59 -3.19
C ARG A 3 68.44 -4.24 -2.32
N ILE A 4 67.55 -5.17 -1.92
CA ILE A 4 67.63 -6.54 -1.31
C ILE A 4 68.05 -6.53 0.18
N ASN A 5 67.11 -6.85 1.07
CA ASN A 5 67.11 -7.97 2.06
C ASN A 5 65.83 -7.88 2.92
N LYS A 6 64.91 -8.86 3.03
CA LYS A 6 64.92 -10.32 3.35
C LYS A 6 64.68 -10.64 4.85
N ILE A 7 63.66 -11.50 5.05
CA ILE A 7 63.47 -12.53 6.10
C ILE A 7 62.83 -12.02 7.41
N ALA A 8 61.52 -12.24 7.63
CA ALA A 8 60.79 -13.45 8.09
C ALA A 8 60.72 -13.55 9.62
N THR A 9 59.52 -13.74 10.19
CA THR A 9 59.06 -15.01 10.83
C THR A 9 57.68 -14.77 11.47
N SER A 10 56.79 -15.73 11.25
CA SER A 10 55.39 -15.86 11.67
C SER A 10 55.20 -16.01 13.20
N LEU A 11 54.03 -15.61 13.71
CA LEU A 11 52.98 -16.46 14.34
C LEU A 11 52.28 -15.79 15.56
N ALA A 12 50.93 -15.83 15.52
CA ALA A 12 49.96 -15.83 16.65
C ALA A 12 49.78 -14.54 17.47
N CYS A 13 48.59 -14.11 17.95
CA CYS A 13 47.17 -14.46 17.78
C CYS A 13 46.35 -13.48 18.68
N VAL A 14 45.08 -13.23 18.33
CA VAL A 14 43.93 -12.77 19.18
C VAL A 14 43.85 -11.30 19.70
N LEU A 15 42.62 -10.77 19.58
CA LEU A 15 41.95 -9.67 20.31
C LEU A 15 42.02 -8.25 19.70
N LEU A 16 41.06 -7.90 18.84
CA LEU A 16 40.47 -6.55 18.83
C LEU A 16 39.04 -6.66 19.36
N SER A 17 38.91 -6.46 20.67
CA SER A 17 37.64 -6.15 21.33
C SER A 17 37.37 -4.66 21.14
N GLY A 18 36.23 -4.30 20.55
CA GLY A 18 35.74 -2.92 20.54
C GLY A 18 35.43 -2.49 21.98
N HIS A 19 36.24 -1.60 22.53
CA HIS A 19 35.95 -0.97 23.81
C HIS A 19 34.87 0.09 23.60
N LEU A 20 33.67 -0.15 24.15
CA LEU A 20 32.74 0.90 24.57
C LEU A 20 33.50 1.78 25.58
N PHE A 21 33.99 2.94 25.14
CA PHE A 21 34.51 3.93 26.08
C PHE A 21 33.32 4.65 26.71
N ALA A 22 33.17 4.52 28.02
CA ALA A 22 32.37 5.45 28.80
C ALA A 22 32.94 6.86 28.63
N ALA A 23 32.06 7.86 28.39
CA ALA A 23 32.44 9.25 28.21
C ALA A 23 33.27 9.76 29.43
N GLU A 24 34.44 10.34 29.17
CA GLU A 24 35.33 10.81 30.24
C GLU A 24 34.74 12.05 30.96
N PRO A 25 34.99 12.26 32.27
CA PRO A 25 34.58 13.50 32.92
C PRO A 25 35.17 14.73 32.21
N TYR A 26 34.38 15.78 32.01
CA TYR A 26 34.87 17.03 31.41
C TYR A 26 36.01 17.64 32.23
N ASP A 27 37.06 18.07 31.54
CA ASP A 27 38.26 18.70 32.08
C ASP A 27 38.45 20.06 31.41
N ALA A 28 38.23 21.11 32.19
CA ALA A 28 38.33 22.51 31.73
C ALA A 28 39.72 22.89 31.21
N THR A 29 40.75 22.06 31.41
CA THR A 29 42.12 22.29 30.92
C THR A 29 42.40 21.65 29.56
N LYS A 30 41.49 20.83 29.04
CA LYS A 30 41.64 20.11 27.76
C LYS A 30 40.90 20.79 26.61
N THR A 31 41.32 20.45 25.38
CA THR A 31 40.57 20.69 24.14
C THR A 31 39.94 19.39 23.66
N TYR A 32 38.81 19.48 22.96
CA TYR A 32 38.09 18.30 22.45
C TYR A 32 37.83 18.42 20.95
N SER A 33 38.04 17.34 20.19
CA SER A 33 37.67 17.27 18.77
C SER A 33 36.17 16.95 18.61
N GLY A 34 35.58 17.29 17.46
CA GLY A 34 34.20 16.92 17.16
C GLY A 34 33.95 15.41 17.30
N GLY A 35 32.81 15.03 17.87
CA GLY A 35 32.45 13.66 18.23
C GLY A 35 32.96 13.18 19.60
N THR A 36 33.77 13.98 20.31
CA THR A 36 34.24 13.57 21.65
C THR A 36 33.13 13.69 22.68
N GLN A 37 32.90 12.65 23.47
CA GLN A 37 31.89 12.64 24.52
C GLN A 37 32.50 12.84 25.91
N VAL A 38 31.90 13.73 26.70
CA VAL A 38 32.29 14.01 28.09
C VAL A 38 31.10 13.92 29.05
N THR A 39 31.37 13.69 30.33
CA THR A 39 30.37 13.71 31.40
C THR A 39 30.49 14.93 32.30
N VAL A 40 29.37 15.62 32.56
CA VAL A 40 29.22 16.70 33.56
C VAL A 40 27.92 16.45 34.32
N ASP A 41 27.97 16.45 35.65
CA ASP A 41 26.79 16.29 36.52
C ASP A 41 25.89 15.07 36.20
N GLY A 42 26.48 13.98 35.69
CA GLY A 42 25.77 12.75 35.32
C GLY A 42 25.15 12.76 33.91
N GLN A 43 25.33 13.84 33.17
CA GLN A 43 24.86 14.01 31.79
C GLN A 43 26.01 13.81 30.80
N ILE A 44 25.73 13.19 29.65
CA ILE A 44 26.71 12.98 28.58
C ILE A 44 26.53 14.04 27.50
N TYR A 45 27.60 14.75 27.17
CA TYR A 45 27.64 15.75 26.09
C TYR A 45 28.64 15.35 25.01
N GLU A 46 28.31 15.60 23.74
CA GLU A 46 29.18 15.39 22.60
C GLU A 46 29.61 16.72 21.97
N ALA A 47 30.90 16.86 21.68
CA ALA A 47 31.45 18.01 20.98
C ALA A 47 30.94 18.04 19.53
N LYS A 48 30.19 19.07 19.15
CA LYS A 48 29.68 19.25 17.77
C LYS A 48 30.80 19.57 16.78
N TRP A 49 31.88 20.19 17.26
CA TRP A 49 33.11 20.53 16.54
C TRP A 49 34.26 20.73 17.54
N TRP A 50 35.38 21.33 17.12
CA TRP A 50 36.52 21.60 17.98
C TRP A 50 36.20 22.54 19.17
N VAL A 51 36.40 22.06 20.39
CA VAL A 51 36.16 22.79 21.66
C VAL A 51 37.48 23.27 22.24
N ASN A 52 37.58 24.58 22.52
CA ASN A 52 38.76 25.16 23.15
C ASN A 52 38.77 24.94 24.68
N VAL A 53 39.96 25.09 25.27
CA VAL A 53 40.16 25.05 26.72
C VAL A 53 39.22 26.02 27.42
N GLY A 54 38.47 25.53 28.40
CA GLY A 54 37.56 26.32 29.23
C GLY A 54 36.15 26.55 28.67
N GLN A 55 35.80 26.00 27.50
CA GLN A 55 34.41 26.02 27.00
C GLN A 55 33.64 24.81 27.55
N SER A 56 32.84 25.03 28.59
CA SER A 56 32.10 23.98 29.31
C SER A 56 30.81 23.59 28.56
N PRO A 57 30.38 22.31 28.63
CA PRO A 57 29.02 21.92 28.21
C PRO A 57 27.89 22.64 28.94
N THR A 58 28.19 23.22 30.11
CA THR A 58 27.24 23.95 30.97
C THR A 58 27.38 25.47 30.91
N ASP A 59 28.15 26.01 29.94
CA ASP A 59 28.24 27.47 29.76
C ASP A 59 26.94 28.03 29.16
N ASP A 60 26.56 29.25 29.55
CA ASP A 60 25.38 29.93 29.02
C ASP A 60 25.67 30.51 27.62
N TYR A 61 24.97 30.00 26.60
CA TYR A 61 24.97 30.54 25.24
C TYR A 61 23.63 31.18 24.91
N ALA A 62 23.64 32.23 24.07
CA ALA A 62 22.41 32.92 23.68
C ALA A 62 21.45 32.05 22.87
N ASN A 63 21.98 31.09 22.10
CA ASN A 63 21.22 30.09 21.36
C ASN A 63 21.91 28.72 21.41
N GLU A 64 21.14 27.65 21.22
CA GLU A 64 21.65 26.26 21.27
C GLU A 64 22.69 25.96 20.17
N TRP A 65 22.60 26.60 19.00
CA TRP A 65 23.59 26.42 17.93
C TRP A 65 24.92 27.13 18.20
N ASP A 66 24.98 28.07 19.15
CA ASP A 66 26.23 28.74 19.54
C ASP A 66 27.06 27.89 20.52
N SER A 67 26.43 26.89 21.16
CA SER A 67 27.14 25.94 22.02
C SER A 67 27.97 24.94 21.19
N PRO A 68 29.23 24.70 21.55
CA PRO A 68 30.05 23.67 20.94
C PRO A 68 29.69 22.25 21.40
N TRP A 69 28.77 22.10 22.37
CA TRP A 69 28.36 20.83 22.95
C TRP A 69 26.89 20.50 22.64
N LYS A 70 26.59 19.21 22.46
CA LYS A 70 25.24 18.65 22.30
C LYS A 70 24.98 17.64 23.42
N LEU A 71 23.89 17.77 24.16
CA LEU A 71 23.47 16.78 25.16
C LEU A 71 23.02 15.48 24.45
N ILE A 72 23.53 14.33 24.89
CA ILE A 72 23.27 13.02 24.28
C ILE A 72 22.43 12.11 25.19
N SER A 73 22.51 12.22 26.52
CA SER A 73 21.74 11.36 27.44
C SER A 73 21.71 11.88 28.89
N ASP A 74 20.56 11.67 29.57
CA ASP A 74 20.30 11.89 30.99
C ASP A 74 20.18 10.55 31.73
N THR A 75 21.19 10.12 32.48
CA THR A 75 21.06 8.97 33.39
C THR A 75 21.61 9.28 34.78
N THR A 76 20.74 9.72 35.69
CA THR A 76 21.00 9.79 37.13
C THR A 76 21.16 8.38 37.72
N PRO A 77 22.31 7.99 38.31
CA PRO A 77 22.43 6.75 39.07
C PRO A 77 22.01 6.99 40.53
N GLU A 78 21.09 6.17 41.06
CA GLU A 78 20.77 6.13 42.50
C GLU A 78 21.95 5.61 43.35
N PRO A 79 22.11 6.06 44.61
CA PRO A 79 23.23 5.64 45.47
C PRO A 79 22.96 4.29 46.15
N THR A 80 24.00 3.45 46.17
CA THR A 80 24.06 2.13 46.79
C THR A 80 24.13 2.18 48.33
N PRO A 81 23.42 1.29 49.06
CA PRO A 81 23.69 1.01 50.48
C PRO A 81 24.73 -0.12 50.68
N ASP A 82 25.49 -0.01 51.78
CA ASP A 82 26.62 -0.86 52.24
C ASP A 82 26.27 -2.35 52.53
N PRO A 83 27.26 -3.27 52.60
CA PRO A 83 27.07 -4.71 52.36
C PRO A 83 26.62 -5.50 53.59
N THR A 84 25.90 -6.61 53.32
CA THR A 84 25.70 -7.73 54.26
C THR A 84 26.16 -9.03 53.58
N PRO A 85 26.68 -10.02 54.34
CA PRO A 85 27.54 -11.09 53.79
C PRO A 85 26.79 -12.26 53.14
N GLU A 86 27.48 -12.89 52.18
CA GLU A 86 27.08 -13.98 51.27
C GLU A 86 26.44 -15.22 51.91
N PRO A 87 25.57 -15.88 51.13
CA PRO A 87 25.56 -17.34 51.00
C PRO A 87 25.82 -17.84 49.56
N ASP A 88 26.39 -19.06 49.53
CA ASP A 88 26.87 -19.96 48.45
C ASP A 88 26.28 -19.92 47.02
N PRO A 89 27.02 -20.43 46.01
CA PRO A 89 26.77 -20.21 44.59
C PRO A 89 25.61 -21.06 44.05
N THR A 90 24.69 -20.40 43.35
CA THR A 90 23.78 -21.04 42.39
C THR A 90 24.37 -21.02 40.97
N PRO A 91 24.01 -21.98 40.10
CA PRO A 91 24.70 -22.23 38.83
C PRO A 91 24.60 -21.04 37.87
N ASP A 92 25.70 -20.83 37.14
CA ASP A 92 25.86 -19.88 36.04
C ASP A 92 24.70 -20.02 35.02
N PRO A 93 23.98 -18.94 34.65
CA PRO A 93 23.08 -18.99 33.50
C PRO A 93 23.90 -19.17 32.22
N GLU A 94 23.47 -20.13 31.38
CA GLU A 94 24.03 -20.35 30.05
C GLU A 94 24.06 -19.04 29.23
N PRO A 95 25.07 -18.86 28.36
CA PRO A 95 25.17 -17.68 27.52
C PRO A 95 23.95 -17.56 26.61
N THR A 96 23.38 -16.36 26.59
CA THR A 96 22.43 -15.90 25.57
C THR A 96 22.91 -16.30 24.17
N PRO A 97 22.06 -16.89 23.32
CA PRO A 97 22.45 -17.29 21.98
C PRO A 97 22.91 -16.07 21.16
N GLU A 98 23.95 -16.27 20.35
CA GLU A 98 24.39 -15.34 19.31
C GLU A 98 23.22 -14.99 18.38
N PRO A 99 23.21 -13.78 17.76
CA PRO A 99 22.19 -13.43 16.78
C PRO A 99 22.14 -14.51 15.69
N THR A 100 20.94 -15.04 15.46
CA THR A 100 20.67 -15.90 14.31
C THR A 100 21.13 -15.18 13.05
N PRO A 101 21.93 -15.83 12.18
CA PRO A 101 22.22 -15.27 10.86
C PRO A 101 20.89 -14.99 10.13
N ASP A 102 20.85 -13.86 9.41
CA ASP A 102 19.76 -13.55 8.47
C ASP A 102 19.42 -14.79 7.65
N PRO A 103 18.12 -15.08 7.40
CA PRO A 103 17.74 -16.24 6.62
C PRO A 103 18.46 -16.19 5.27
N THR A 104 19.29 -17.21 5.04
CA THR A 104 19.92 -17.42 3.74
C THR A 104 18.80 -17.57 2.72
N PRO A 105 18.83 -16.86 1.57
CA PRO A 105 17.80 -17.00 0.55
C PRO A 105 17.58 -18.48 0.22
N GLY A 106 16.32 -18.93 0.30
CA GLY A 106 15.95 -20.33 0.07
C GLY A 106 16.45 -20.86 -1.28
N PRO A 107 16.60 -22.18 -1.45
CA PRO A 107 17.07 -22.76 -2.70
C PRO A 107 16.15 -22.35 -3.85
N VAL A 108 16.75 -21.75 -4.88
CA VAL A 108 16.06 -21.47 -6.15
C VAL A 108 15.90 -22.79 -6.87
N ASP A 109 14.75 -23.45 -6.68
CA ASP A 109 14.36 -24.61 -7.48
C ASP A 109 14.18 -24.18 -8.96
N GLY A 110 14.54 -25.02 -9.94
CA GLY A 110 14.29 -24.75 -11.37
C GLY A 110 15.51 -24.29 -12.17
N LEU A 111 15.31 -23.37 -13.13
CA LEU A 111 16.28 -23.02 -14.18
C LEU A 111 17.56 -22.35 -13.67
N CYS A 112 17.54 -21.85 -12.43
CA CYS A 112 18.65 -21.11 -11.84
C CYS A 112 19.46 -21.89 -10.81
N SER A 113 19.18 -23.18 -10.62
CA SER A 113 19.81 -23.99 -9.55
C SER A 113 21.34 -24.06 -9.63
N GLU A 114 21.93 -23.72 -10.78
CA GLU A 114 23.37 -23.75 -11.01
C GLU A 114 24.08 -22.40 -10.75
N PHE A 115 23.33 -21.32 -10.51
CA PHE A 115 23.87 -19.97 -10.33
C PHE A 115 23.98 -19.59 -8.85
N ASN A 116 24.94 -18.73 -8.55
CA ASN A 116 25.11 -18.15 -7.22
C ASN A 116 23.94 -17.22 -6.87
N ILE A 117 23.44 -17.28 -5.64
CA ILE A 117 22.37 -16.39 -5.15
C ILE A 117 23.02 -15.24 -4.38
N TYR A 118 22.70 -14.00 -4.72
CA TYR A 118 23.19 -12.83 -3.97
C TYR A 118 22.71 -12.90 -2.51
N PRO A 119 23.58 -12.65 -1.50
CA PRO A 119 24.89 -11.97 -1.58
C PRO A 119 26.12 -12.87 -1.78
N ASP A 120 25.96 -14.15 -2.10
CA ASP A 120 27.08 -15.08 -2.31
C ASP A 120 27.74 -14.88 -3.68
N TRP A 121 28.55 -13.83 -3.79
CA TRP A 121 29.25 -13.42 -5.02
C TRP A 121 30.04 -14.55 -5.70
N THR A 122 29.99 -14.59 -7.04
CA THR A 122 30.77 -15.54 -7.87
C THR A 122 32.27 -15.42 -7.66
N GLN A 123 32.76 -14.23 -7.28
CA GLN A 123 34.17 -13.94 -7.00
C GLN A 123 34.41 -13.43 -5.56
N GLY A 124 33.53 -13.80 -4.62
CA GLY A 124 33.66 -13.47 -3.19
C GLY A 124 33.13 -12.08 -2.81
N ASP A 125 33.49 -11.03 -3.55
CA ASP A 125 33.02 -9.65 -3.33
C ASP A 125 32.55 -8.92 -4.61
N HIS A 126 32.56 -9.60 -5.76
CA HIS A 126 32.19 -9.05 -7.07
C HIS A 126 31.79 -10.14 -8.07
N ALA A 127 31.36 -9.70 -9.25
CA ALA A 127 31.14 -10.52 -10.44
C ALA A 127 32.00 -10.00 -11.61
N ASN A 128 32.56 -10.89 -12.42
CA ASN A 128 33.26 -10.55 -13.67
C ASN A 128 32.29 -10.56 -14.85
N GLY A 129 32.65 -9.92 -15.96
CA GLY A 129 31.83 -9.96 -17.18
C GLY A 129 31.54 -11.40 -17.64
N GLY A 130 30.26 -11.73 -17.80
CA GLY A 130 29.73 -13.05 -18.13
C GLY A 130 29.33 -13.91 -16.92
N ASP A 131 29.64 -13.50 -15.69
CA ASP A 131 29.18 -14.20 -14.48
C ASP A 131 27.66 -14.00 -14.31
N VAL A 132 26.95 -15.05 -13.91
CA VAL A 132 25.50 -15.03 -13.68
C VAL A 132 25.19 -15.19 -12.20
N MET A 133 24.33 -14.32 -11.67
CA MET A 133 23.88 -14.35 -10.28
C MET A 133 22.37 -14.19 -10.18
N VAL A 134 21.77 -14.84 -9.18
CA VAL A 134 20.33 -14.80 -8.92
C VAL A 134 20.03 -13.81 -7.81
N LYS A 135 19.02 -12.97 -8.04
CA LYS A 135 18.38 -12.14 -7.02
C LYS A 135 16.89 -12.06 -7.30
N ASP A 136 16.06 -12.22 -6.26
CA ASP A 136 14.60 -12.13 -6.34
C ASP A 136 13.99 -13.04 -7.42
N ASN A 137 14.45 -14.29 -7.50
CA ASN A 137 14.03 -15.30 -8.50
C ASN A 137 14.34 -14.93 -9.97
N ILE A 138 15.29 -14.02 -10.18
CA ILE A 138 15.76 -13.57 -11.49
C ILE A 138 17.28 -13.76 -11.57
N ALA A 139 17.74 -14.42 -12.63
CA ALA A 139 19.16 -14.49 -12.97
C ALA A 139 19.58 -13.26 -13.79
N TYR A 140 20.69 -12.65 -13.41
CA TYR A 140 21.32 -11.51 -14.06
C TYR A 140 22.74 -11.88 -14.48
N GLU A 141 23.12 -11.51 -15.70
CA GLU A 141 24.48 -11.66 -16.22
C GLU A 141 25.23 -10.33 -16.09
N ALA A 142 26.41 -10.35 -15.50
CA ALA A 142 27.27 -9.17 -15.40
C ALA A 142 27.83 -8.81 -16.78
N ASN A 143 27.61 -7.58 -17.23
CA ASN A 143 28.10 -7.08 -18.52
C ASN A 143 29.63 -6.85 -18.51
N TRP A 144 30.18 -6.51 -17.34
CA TRP A 144 31.60 -6.30 -17.07
C TRP A 144 31.86 -6.48 -15.57
N TRP A 145 33.09 -6.22 -15.10
CA TRP A 145 33.40 -6.26 -13.66
C TRP A 145 32.45 -5.36 -12.87
N THR A 146 31.77 -5.90 -11.88
CA THR A 146 30.86 -5.14 -11.03
C THR A 146 30.79 -5.68 -9.62
N SER A 147 30.58 -4.77 -8.68
CA SER A 147 30.26 -5.05 -7.27
C SER A 147 28.89 -4.47 -6.89
N SER A 148 28.14 -3.94 -7.87
CA SER A 148 26.77 -3.47 -7.63
C SER A 148 25.79 -4.65 -7.60
N ILE A 149 24.75 -4.54 -6.77
CA ILE A 149 23.76 -5.59 -6.55
C ILE A 149 23.20 -6.11 -7.90
N PRO A 150 23.04 -7.44 -8.13
CA PRO A 150 22.47 -7.96 -9.36
C PRO A 150 21.16 -7.29 -9.78
N GLY A 151 21.12 -6.75 -10.99
CA GLY A 151 19.97 -6.03 -11.55
C GLY A 151 19.78 -4.60 -11.05
N SER A 152 20.68 -4.05 -10.23
CA SER A 152 20.54 -2.69 -9.68
C SER A 152 20.93 -1.56 -10.65
N ASP A 153 21.73 -1.85 -11.67
CA ASP A 153 22.21 -0.86 -12.63
C ASP A 153 22.58 -1.49 -13.99
N GLY A 154 23.08 -0.66 -14.91
CA GLY A 154 23.48 -1.09 -16.26
C GLY A 154 24.70 -2.02 -16.33
N SER A 155 25.36 -2.32 -15.20
CA SER A 155 26.40 -3.36 -15.17
C SER A 155 25.83 -4.78 -15.24
N TRP A 156 24.50 -4.93 -15.10
CA TRP A 156 23.79 -6.19 -15.21
C TRP A 156 22.84 -6.21 -16.41
N SER A 157 22.72 -7.37 -17.05
CA SER A 157 21.68 -7.66 -18.03
C SER A 157 20.77 -8.76 -17.49
N HIS A 158 19.46 -8.62 -17.70
CA HIS A 158 18.50 -9.69 -17.41
C HIS A 158 18.88 -10.95 -18.22
N HIS A 159 19.08 -12.07 -17.55
CA HIS A 159 19.42 -13.35 -18.17
C HIS A 159 18.15 -14.21 -18.35
N LEU A 160 17.46 -14.55 -17.25
CA LEU A 160 16.18 -15.25 -17.26
C LEU A 160 15.44 -15.13 -15.91
N ASN A 161 14.13 -15.35 -15.90
CA ASN A 161 13.38 -15.62 -14.67
C ASN A 161 13.46 -17.11 -14.34
N CYS A 162 13.74 -17.46 -13.08
CA CYS A 162 14.06 -18.83 -12.68
C CYS A 162 12.89 -19.81 -12.77
N ASP A 163 11.67 -19.28 -12.84
CA ASP A 163 10.40 -19.99 -13.00
C ASP A 163 9.92 -20.09 -14.47
N ASN A 164 10.78 -19.71 -15.43
CA ASN A 164 10.48 -19.74 -16.88
C ASN A 164 9.40 -18.73 -17.34
N THR A 165 9.03 -17.75 -16.53
CA THR A 165 8.25 -16.59 -17.01
C THR A 165 9.05 -15.75 -18.01
N PRO A 166 8.39 -15.03 -18.95
CA PRO A 166 9.10 -14.26 -19.97
C PRO A 166 10.03 -13.19 -19.39
N PRO A 167 11.21 -12.97 -20.00
CA PRO A 167 12.10 -11.85 -19.64
C PRO A 167 11.38 -10.50 -19.60
N GLY A 168 11.72 -9.68 -18.59
CA GLY A 168 11.11 -8.36 -18.39
C GLY A 168 9.70 -8.36 -17.81
N THR A 169 9.17 -9.52 -17.42
CA THR A 169 7.93 -9.66 -16.64
C THR A 169 8.24 -10.06 -15.19
N ALA A 170 7.27 -9.85 -14.30
CA ALA A 170 7.39 -10.27 -12.90
C ALA A 170 7.51 -11.81 -12.80
N PRO A 171 8.44 -12.34 -11.97
CA PRO A 171 8.44 -13.76 -11.65
C PRO A 171 7.19 -14.13 -10.83
N LEU A 172 6.79 -15.40 -10.87
CA LEU A 172 5.67 -15.99 -10.13
C LEU A 172 5.81 -15.80 -8.63
N LEU A 173 7.03 -15.95 -8.09
CA LEU A 173 7.34 -15.58 -6.71
C LEU A 173 7.96 -14.19 -6.69
N SER A 174 7.12 -13.18 -6.50
CA SER A 174 7.54 -11.78 -6.42
C SER A 174 6.63 -10.99 -5.49
N LEU A 175 7.12 -9.85 -5.01
CA LEU A 175 6.33 -8.93 -4.18
C LEU A 175 5.04 -8.55 -4.92
N PRO A 176 3.86 -8.83 -4.32
CA PRO A 176 2.61 -8.46 -4.92
C PRO A 176 2.44 -6.94 -5.03
N ASN A 177 1.91 -6.52 -6.17
CA ASN A 177 1.44 -5.16 -6.41
C ASN A 177 0.03 -5.23 -7.00
N PRO A 178 -0.96 -5.68 -6.20
CA PRO A 178 -2.28 -6.01 -6.73
C PRO A 178 -3.03 -4.75 -7.17
N MET A 179 -3.79 -4.88 -8.26
CA MET A 179 -4.61 -3.79 -8.81
C MET A 179 -5.87 -3.53 -7.98
N ASP A 180 -6.40 -4.58 -7.35
CA ASP A 180 -7.57 -4.59 -6.48
C ASP A 180 -7.22 -5.20 -5.12
N PRO A 181 -7.86 -4.77 -4.02
CA PRO A 181 -7.61 -5.34 -2.70
C PRO A 181 -8.17 -6.77 -2.59
N VAL A 182 -7.62 -7.55 -1.66
CA VAL A 182 -8.18 -8.86 -1.31
C VAL A 182 -9.57 -8.68 -0.71
N ARG A 183 -10.52 -9.49 -1.18
CA ARG A 183 -11.88 -9.54 -0.64
C ARG A 183 -11.85 -10.06 0.79
N LEU A 184 -12.43 -9.30 1.72
CA LEU A 184 -12.45 -9.61 3.16
C LEU A 184 -13.72 -10.34 3.62
N GLU A 185 -14.49 -10.84 2.65
CA GLU A 185 -15.69 -11.62 2.91
C GLU A 185 -15.30 -13.05 3.29
N VAL A 186 -15.68 -13.46 4.50
CA VAL A 186 -15.48 -14.82 5.01
C VAL A 186 -16.84 -15.36 5.41
N ASN A 187 -17.20 -16.54 4.90
CA ASN A 187 -18.50 -17.13 5.19
C ASN A 187 -18.69 -17.32 6.70
N GLY A 188 -19.86 -16.93 7.21
CA GLY A 188 -20.18 -16.93 8.65
C GLY A 188 -19.72 -15.69 9.42
N TRP A 189 -18.97 -14.78 8.81
CA TRP A 189 -18.51 -13.53 9.42
C TRP A 189 -19.33 -12.32 8.93
N PRO A 190 -19.48 -11.26 9.76
CA PRO A 190 -20.23 -10.06 9.38
C PRO A 190 -19.46 -9.20 8.39
N SER A 191 -20.15 -8.26 7.74
CA SER A 191 -19.58 -7.32 6.77
C SER A 191 -18.80 -6.15 7.38
N ASN A 192 -18.64 -6.13 8.70
CA ASN A 192 -17.86 -5.15 9.43
C ASN A 192 -16.68 -5.84 10.10
N PHE A 193 -15.59 -5.11 10.30
CA PHE A 193 -14.39 -5.62 10.94
C PHE A 193 -14.74 -6.11 12.34
N VAL A 194 -14.29 -7.32 12.69
CA VAL A 194 -14.63 -7.95 13.97
C VAL A 194 -13.48 -7.82 14.95
N VAL A 195 -13.77 -7.40 16.18
CA VAL A 195 -12.81 -7.44 17.29
C VAL A 195 -13.40 -8.25 18.43
N THR A 196 -12.66 -9.24 18.92
CA THR A 196 -13.14 -10.21 19.91
C THR A 196 -12.13 -10.45 21.03
N SER A 197 -12.65 -10.94 22.15
CA SER A 197 -11.94 -11.52 23.28
C SER A 197 -12.70 -12.77 23.75
N PRO A 198 -12.13 -13.62 24.62
CA PRO A 198 -12.81 -14.85 25.08
C PRO A 198 -14.21 -14.61 25.70
N ALA A 199 -14.46 -13.45 26.30
CA ALA A 199 -15.78 -13.08 26.84
C ALA A 199 -16.78 -12.49 25.81
N THR A 200 -16.40 -12.31 24.54
CA THR A 200 -17.26 -11.69 23.53
C THR A 200 -18.34 -12.68 23.05
N LEU A 201 -19.61 -12.36 23.24
CA LEU A 201 -20.73 -13.30 23.03
C LEU A 201 -21.36 -13.27 21.63
N ASN A 202 -21.15 -12.20 20.85
CA ASN A 202 -21.85 -11.94 19.58
C ASN A 202 -20.97 -12.14 18.34
N THR A 203 -19.95 -12.99 18.44
CA THR A 203 -18.98 -13.21 17.36
C THR A 203 -19.15 -14.59 16.75
N PRO A 204 -18.76 -14.78 15.49
CA PRO A 204 -18.73 -16.11 14.87
C PRO A 204 -17.97 -17.09 15.76
N ALA A 205 -18.52 -18.29 15.93
CA ALA A 205 -17.91 -19.32 16.77
C ALA A 205 -16.60 -19.79 16.14
N THR A 206 -15.56 -19.98 16.97
CA THR A 206 -14.26 -20.50 16.54
C THR A 206 -13.87 -21.75 17.33
N LEU A 207 -13.16 -22.66 16.66
CA LEU A 207 -12.57 -23.87 17.22
C LEU A 207 -11.07 -23.86 16.89
N VAL A 208 -10.22 -23.92 17.91
CA VAL A 208 -8.77 -24.07 17.71
C VAL A 208 -8.41 -25.54 17.69
N VAL A 209 -7.69 -25.96 16.66
CA VAL A 209 -7.16 -27.32 16.53
C VAL A 209 -5.63 -27.25 16.57
N ASP A 210 -5.04 -27.82 17.62
CA ASP A 210 -3.59 -27.95 17.73
C ASP A 210 -3.10 -29.20 16.99
N THR A 211 -2.18 -29.01 16.06
CA THR A 211 -1.61 -30.14 15.31
C THR A 211 -0.56 -30.89 16.12
N ILE A 212 -0.14 -32.05 15.61
CA ILE A 212 1.06 -32.74 16.10
C ILE A 212 2.29 -31.84 15.94
N ASN A 213 3.13 -31.78 16.97
CA ASN A 213 4.39 -31.03 16.92
C ASN A 213 5.37 -31.63 15.88
N SER A 214 6.15 -30.77 15.22
CA SER A 214 7.16 -31.12 14.22
C SER A 214 8.08 -32.28 14.62
N GLN A 215 8.54 -32.29 15.88
CA GLN A 215 9.43 -33.33 16.44
C GLN A 215 8.80 -34.74 16.50
N ASN A 216 7.47 -34.84 16.45
CA ASN A 216 6.74 -36.09 16.57
C ASN A 216 6.18 -36.59 15.22
N LEU A 217 6.38 -35.88 14.11
CA LEU A 217 5.79 -36.23 12.80
C LEU A 217 6.22 -37.60 12.28
N SER A 218 7.41 -38.07 12.65
CA SER A 218 7.90 -39.40 12.26
C SER A 218 7.30 -40.56 13.06
N ASP A 219 6.62 -40.28 14.18
CA ASP A 219 5.93 -41.29 14.99
C ASP A 219 4.52 -41.53 14.45
N ILE A 220 4.37 -42.58 13.66
CA ILE A 220 3.10 -42.98 13.03
C ILE A 220 1.94 -43.11 14.03
N THR A 221 2.21 -43.55 15.26
CA THR A 221 1.14 -43.75 16.26
C THR A 221 0.64 -42.40 16.74
N LYS A 222 1.54 -41.47 17.06
CA LYS A 222 1.17 -40.10 17.44
C LYS A 222 0.50 -39.37 16.28
N LEU A 223 1.01 -39.53 15.07
CA LEU A 223 0.42 -38.93 13.86
C LEU A 223 -1.01 -39.44 13.63
N THR A 224 -1.23 -40.75 13.75
CA THR A 224 -2.57 -41.35 13.65
C THR A 224 -3.50 -40.79 14.73
N ASN A 225 -3.05 -40.70 15.98
CA ASN A 225 -3.86 -40.14 17.07
C ASN A 225 -4.20 -38.65 16.86
N ALA A 226 -3.30 -37.88 16.26
CA ALA A 226 -3.57 -36.49 15.89
C ALA A 226 -4.67 -36.40 14.84
N PHE A 227 -4.63 -37.24 13.78
CA PHE A 227 -5.71 -37.30 12.81
C PHE A 227 -7.04 -37.80 13.40
N VAL A 228 -7.02 -38.75 14.33
CA VAL A 228 -8.24 -39.18 15.05
C VAL A 228 -8.86 -38.01 15.82
N SER A 229 -8.03 -37.21 16.50
CA SER A 229 -8.50 -36.05 17.27
C SER A 229 -9.09 -34.98 16.34
N LEU A 230 -8.39 -34.66 15.25
CA LEU A 230 -8.89 -33.76 14.20
C LEU A 230 -10.26 -34.19 13.67
N ILE A 231 -10.42 -35.47 13.30
CA ILE A 231 -11.68 -35.99 12.77
C ILE A 231 -12.82 -35.80 13.78
N GLN A 232 -12.58 -36.14 15.05
CA GLN A 232 -13.59 -36.02 16.10
C GLN A 232 -14.01 -34.57 16.35
N ASP A 233 -13.06 -33.63 16.34
CA ASP A 233 -13.31 -32.20 16.53
C ASP A 233 -14.09 -31.60 15.35
N VAL A 234 -13.73 -31.99 14.12
CA VAL A 234 -14.36 -31.48 12.88
C VAL A 234 -15.78 -32.00 12.71
N GLU A 235 -16.06 -33.27 13.04
CA GLU A 235 -17.41 -33.86 12.90
C GLU A 235 -18.50 -33.13 13.70
N VAL A 236 -18.11 -32.39 14.75
CA VAL A 236 -19.02 -31.61 15.59
C VAL A 236 -18.92 -30.09 15.36
N ALA A 237 -18.04 -29.62 14.47
CA ALA A 237 -17.79 -28.19 14.25
C ALA A 237 -18.97 -27.46 13.60
N GLY A 238 -19.69 -28.11 12.68
CA GLY A 238 -20.84 -27.51 11.99
C GLY A 238 -20.44 -26.28 11.14
N THR A 239 -20.86 -25.09 11.56
CA THR A 239 -20.52 -23.79 10.91
C THR A 239 -19.41 -23.03 11.63
N THR A 240 -18.86 -23.59 12.71
CA THR A 240 -17.80 -23.00 13.53
C THR A 240 -16.53 -22.86 12.68
N SER A 241 -15.92 -21.67 12.66
CA SER A 241 -14.65 -21.46 11.96
C SER A 241 -13.51 -22.20 12.67
N ILE A 242 -12.66 -22.91 11.95
CA ILE A 242 -11.56 -23.71 12.50
C ILE A 242 -10.23 -22.98 12.31
N ILE A 243 -9.46 -22.83 13.38
CA ILE A 243 -8.14 -22.23 13.39
C ILE A 243 -7.12 -23.33 13.67
N ILE A 244 -6.26 -23.62 12.69
CA ILE A 244 -5.28 -24.71 12.77
C ILE A 244 -3.95 -24.15 13.27
N ASN A 245 -3.56 -24.54 14.48
CA ASN A 245 -2.32 -24.11 15.11
C ASN A 245 -1.22 -25.17 14.96
N SER A 246 -0.06 -24.79 14.43
CA SER A 246 0.98 -25.72 14.01
C SER A 246 2.38 -25.09 14.05
N ASP A 247 3.33 -25.74 14.73
CA ASP A 247 4.77 -25.41 14.61
C ASP A 247 5.40 -25.93 13.30
N VAL A 248 4.72 -26.85 12.60
CA VAL A 248 5.24 -27.52 11.40
C VAL A 248 5.43 -26.57 10.23
N LEU A 249 4.47 -25.66 9.99
CA LEU A 249 4.58 -24.67 8.91
C LEU A 249 5.72 -23.68 9.17
N ASP A 250 5.92 -23.26 10.42
CA ASP A 250 7.04 -22.39 10.78
C ASP A 250 8.38 -23.09 10.50
N VAL A 251 8.52 -24.35 10.92
CA VAL A 251 9.74 -25.16 10.64
C VAL A 251 9.92 -25.39 9.14
N ALA A 252 8.83 -25.62 8.40
CA ALA A 252 8.87 -25.87 6.97
C ALA A 252 9.18 -24.62 6.13
N THR A 253 9.00 -23.41 6.66
CA THR A 253 9.19 -22.14 5.92
C THR A 253 10.61 -22.00 5.37
N VAL A 254 11.61 -22.58 6.05
CA VAL A 254 13.02 -22.46 5.65
C VAL A 254 13.36 -23.31 4.41
N ASP A 255 12.83 -24.53 4.31
CA ASP A 255 13.27 -25.51 3.30
C ASP A 255 12.13 -26.31 2.65
N LYS A 256 10.89 -25.82 2.77
CA LYS A 256 9.66 -26.47 2.32
C LYS A 256 9.43 -27.83 2.99
N GLY A 257 9.91 -27.98 4.22
CA GLY A 257 9.75 -29.19 5.03
C GLY A 257 10.70 -30.33 4.63
N LYS A 258 11.71 -30.09 3.78
CA LYS A 258 12.71 -31.10 3.39
C LYS A 258 13.43 -31.66 4.62
N GLY A 259 13.72 -30.83 5.62
CA GLY A 259 14.38 -31.19 6.87
C GLY A 259 13.53 -32.05 7.81
N LEU A 260 12.20 -32.05 7.64
CA LEU A 260 11.29 -32.92 8.41
C LEU A 260 11.33 -34.38 7.93
N GLY A 261 11.82 -34.61 6.71
CA GLY A 261 11.93 -35.95 6.13
C GLY A 261 10.59 -36.57 5.75
N VAL A 262 10.53 -37.90 5.73
CA VAL A 262 9.33 -38.66 5.33
C VAL A 262 8.30 -38.65 6.46
N ILE A 263 7.06 -38.32 6.12
CA ILE A 263 5.91 -38.33 7.05
C ILE A 263 4.88 -39.30 6.49
N ALA A 264 4.57 -40.38 7.21
CA ALA A 264 3.68 -41.44 6.71
C ALA A 264 2.19 -41.07 6.78
N VAL A 265 1.82 -39.99 6.09
CA VAL A 265 0.50 -39.35 6.08
C VAL A 265 -0.58 -40.33 5.65
N LYS A 266 -0.39 -41.00 4.50
CA LYS A 266 -1.44 -41.85 3.92
C LYS A 266 -1.81 -43.00 4.84
N GLN A 267 -0.80 -43.64 5.42
CA GLN A 267 -1.00 -44.73 6.37
C GLN A 267 -1.68 -44.25 7.66
N ALA A 268 -1.24 -43.13 8.21
CA ALA A 268 -1.79 -42.59 9.45
C ALA A 268 -3.24 -42.15 9.28
N LEU A 269 -3.55 -41.40 8.22
CA LEU A 269 -4.90 -40.91 7.96
C LEU A 269 -5.87 -42.06 7.64
N THR A 270 -5.45 -43.06 6.84
CA THR A 270 -6.27 -44.25 6.59
C THR A 270 -6.61 -44.97 7.91
N SER A 271 -5.62 -45.14 8.78
CA SER A 271 -5.82 -45.78 10.09
C SER A 271 -6.74 -44.97 11.01
N ALA A 272 -6.66 -43.63 10.94
CA ALA A 272 -7.53 -42.73 11.69
C ALA A 272 -8.98 -42.81 11.20
N VAL A 273 -9.20 -42.83 9.87
CA VAL A 273 -10.52 -43.02 9.24
C VAL A 273 -11.12 -44.38 9.63
N ASP A 274 -10.35 -45.45 9.59
CA ASP A 274 -10.80 -46.79 10.02
C ASP A 274 -11.17 -46.81 11.51
N THR A 275 -10.42 -46.09 12.35
CA THR A 275 -10.64 -46.03 13.81
C THR A 275 -11.90 -45.26 14.17
N THR A 276 -12.18 -44.18 13.45
CA THR A 276 -13.31 -43.27 13.72
C THR A 276 -14.60 -43.69 12.99
N GLY A 277 -14.47 -44.41 11.87
CA GLY A 277 -15.60 -44.77 11.02
C GLY A 277 -16.06 -43.64 10.08
N SER A 278 -15.28 -42.57 9.97
CA SER A 278 -15.59 -41.38 9.16
C SER A 278 -15.55 -41.69 7.66
N GLN A 279 -16.15 -40.81 6.85
CA GLN A 279 -16.34 -41.01 5.41
C GLN A 279 -15.44 -40.07 4.61
N ILE A 280 -14.15 -40.42 4.49
CA ILE A 280 -13.19 -39.73 3.61
C ILE A 280 -12.81 -40.70 2.47
N ASP A 281 -12.84 -40.24 1.22
CA ASP A 281 -12.56 -41.11 0.06
C ASP A 281 -11.10 -41.57 0.07
N LEU A 282 -10.89 -42.88 -0.05
CA LEU A 282 -9.57 -43.50 -0.09
C LEU A 282 -8.71 -43.01 -1.26
N ASN A 283 -9.32 -42.63 -2.39
CA ASN A 283 -8.58 -42.08 -3.53
C ASN A 283 -8.01 -40.69 -3.20
N ASP A 284 -8.76 -39.87 -2.48
CA ASP A 284 -8.31 -38.55 -2.05
C ASP A 284 -7.12 -38.70 -1.06
N ILE A 285 -7.19 -39.66 -0.13
CA ILE A 285 -6.07 -39.98 0.76
C ILE A 285 -4.86 -40.47 -0.05
N ASN A 286 -5.07 -41.32 -1.06
CA ASN A 286 -3.98 -41.85 -1.88
C ASN A 286 -3.31 -40.80 -2.78
N ALA A 287 -4.03 -39.72 -3.11
CA ALA A 287 -3.52 -38.59 -3.90
C ALA A 287 -2.54 -37.70 -3.11
N LEU A 288 -2.60 -37.73 -1.77
CA LEU A 288 -1.65 -37.01 -0.90
C LEU A 288 -0.22 -37.55 -1.06
N THR A 289 0.77 -36.78 -0.60
CA THR A 289 2.19 -37.19 -0.49
C THR A 289 2.55 -37.61 0.94
N ASP A 290 3.65 -38.35 1.10
CA ASP A 290 4.15 -38.77 2.42
C ASP A 290 5.30 -37.86 2.90
N ASP A 291 4.98 -36.57 3.02
CA ASP A 291 5.87 -35.47 3.40
C ASP A 291 5.07 -34.34 4.08
N ALA A 292 5.73 -33.21 4.37
CA ALA A 292 5.12 -32.06 5.04
C ALA A 292 3.98 -31.43 4.22
N GLN A 293 4.08 -31.42 2.89
CA GLN A 293 3.03 -30.94 2.01
C GLN A 293 1.78 -31.83 2.14
N GLY A 294 1.94 -33.14 1.98
CA GLY A 294 0.83 -34.08 2.08
C GLY A 294 0.20 -34.09 3.46
N TRP A 295 0.99 -33.84 4.50
CA TRP A 295 0.51 -33.69 5.88
C TRP A 295 -0.40 -32.47 6.02
N ALA A 296 -0.01 -31.30 5.52
CA ALA A 296 -0.83 -30.11 5.59
C ALA A 296 -2.10 -30.25 4.72
N GLN A 297 -1.95 -30.82 3.52
CA GLN A 297 -3.08 -31.13 2.63
C GLN A 297 -4.07 -32.13 3.25
N ALA A 298 -3.61 -33.06 4.09
CA ALA A 298 -4.47 -33.98 4.82
C ALA A 298 -5.43 -33.26 5.78
N TYR A 299 -4.97 -32.22 6.49
CA TYR A 299 -5.83 -31.43 7.38
C TYR A 299 -6.92 -30.69 6.58
N ASN A 300 -6.52 -30.03 5.50
CA ASN A 300 -7.42 -29.38 4.54
C ASN A 300 -8.48 -30.36 4.01
N LEU A 301 -8.06 -31.56 3.59
CA LEU A 301 -8.96 -32.62 3.12
C LEU A 301 -9.97 -33.04 4.20
N VAL A 302 -9.49 -33.33 5.42
CA VAL A 302 -10.35 -33.77 6.53
C VAL A 302 -11.40 -32.71 6.86
N ILE A 303 -10.98 -31.44 7.01
CA ILE A 303 -11.89 -30.34 7.37
C ILE A 303 -12.93 -30.10 6.27
N SER A 304 -12.47 -29.97 5.02
CA SER A 304 -13.36 -29.69 3.89
C SER A 304 -14.35 -30.81 3.61
N THR A 305 -13.98 -32.06 3.92
CA THR A 305 -14.85 -33.23 3.73
C THR A 305 -15.89 -33.37 4.84
N LEU A 306 -15.46 -33.24 6.10
CA LEU A 306 -16.31 -33.55 7.26
C LEU A 306 -17.08 -32.33 7.78
N ALA A 307 -16.59 -31.11 7.54
CA ALA A 307 -17.25 -29.85 7.91
C ALA A 307 -17.29 -28.83 6.74
N PRO A 308 -17.97 -29.14 5.62
CA PRO A 308 -17.99 -28.29 4.41
C PRO A 308 -18.70 -26.94 4.58
N GLN A 309 -19.24 -26.65 5.77
CA GLN A 309 -19.87 -25.36 6.12
C GLN A 309 -19.01 -24.54 7.09
N ALA A 310 -17.97 -25.14 7.66
CA ALA A 310 -16.98 -24.42 8.44
C ALA A 310 -16.02 -23.72 7.49
N THR A 311 -15.61 -22.51 7.87
CA THR A 311 -14.43 -21.88 7.26
C THR A 311 -13.20 -22.24 8.07
N PHE A 312 -12.02 -22.32 7.46
CA PHE A 312 -10.81 -22.64 8.20
C PHE A 312 -9.56 -21.95 7.70
N GLY A 313 -8.56 -21.85 8.58
CA GLY A 313 -7.29 -21.19 8.29
C GLY A 313 -6.13 -21.67 9.12
N TRP A 314 -4.92 -21.57 8.56
CA TRP A 314 -3.67 -21.94 9.22
C TRP A 314 -3.06 -20.76 9.96
N VAL A 315 -2.59 -20.99 11.19
CA VAL A 315 -1.86 -20.01 11.99
C VAL A 315 -0.40 -19.95 11.54
N LEU A 316 0.09 -18.73 11.35
CA LEU A 316 1.49 -18.39 11.13
C LEU A 316 1.95 -17.43 12.22
N ASN A 317 3.21 -17.57 12.64
CA ASN A 317 3.79 -16.67 13.61
C ASN A 317 4.33 -15.39 12.94
N ILE A 318 3.97 -14.23 13.49
CA ILE A 318 4.70 -12.98 13.27
C ILE A 318 6.04 -13.13 14.02
N GLY A 319 7.06 -13.53 13.27
CA GLY A 319 8.38 -13.86 13.78
C GLY A 319 9.23 -12.64 14.14
N ASP A 320 10.49 -12.90 14.48
CA ASP A 320 11.41 -11.89 15.02
C ASP A 320 11.80 -10.81 14.01
N PHE A 321 11.64 -11.06 12.70
CA PHE A 321 11.84 -10.04 11.65
C PHE A 321 11.06 -8.75 11.93
N ALA A 322 9.92 -8.85 12.63
CA ALA A 322 9.09 -7.69 12.95
C ALA A 322 9.78 -6.71 13.92
N TYR A 323 10.81 -7.15 14.67
CA TYR A 323 11.59 -6.28 15.56
C TYR A 323 12.70 -5.53 14.85
N ASP A 324 13.12 -5.99 13.67
CA ASP A 324 14.14 -5.37 12.85
C ASP A 324 13.64 -4.09 12.16
N THR A 325 14.57 -3.26 11.72
CA THR A 325 14.25 -2.08 10.92
C THR A 325 14.25 -2.46 9.44
N HIS A 326 13.12 -2.22 8.78
CA HIS A 326 12.98 -2.43 7.35
C HIS A 326 12.89 -1.07 6.65
N SER A 327 13.60 -0.93 5.54
CA SER A 327 13.59 0.28 4.72
C SER A 327 12.21 0.55 4.12
N GLY A 328 11.49 -0.50 3.74
CA GLY A 328 10.19 -0.45 3.10
C GLY A 328 9.63 -1.85 2.77
N ARG A 329 8.66 -1.89 1.85
CA ARG A 329 7.90 -3.10 1.49
C ARG A 329 8.82 -4.23 0.99
N ARG A 330 9.79 -3.92 0.13
CA ARG A 330 10.74 -4.90 -0.41
C ARG A 330 11.60 -5.55 0.68
N ALA A 331 12.06 -4.78 1.66
CA ALA A 331 12.86 -5.30 2.76
C ALA A 331 12.06 -6.31 3.60
N VAL A 332 10.78 -6.01 3.92
CA VAL A 332 9.89 -6.95 4.60
C VAL A 332 9.66 -8.23 3.77
N TRP A 333 9.49 -8.08 2.46
CA TRP A 333 9.34 -9.23 1.55
C TRP A 333 10.54 -10.16 1.59
N ASN A 334 11.73 -9.60 1.50
CA ASN A 334 12.98 -10.34 1.51
C ASN A 334 13.23 -11.00 2.87
N ALA A 335 12.88 -10.32 3.97
CA ALA A 335 13.10 -10.82 5.32
C ALA A 335 12.15 -11.95 5.73
N ALA A 336 10.88 -11.92 5.29
CA ALA A 336 9.88 -12.88 5.77
C ALA A 336 8.78 -13.28 4.76
N SER A 337 8.18 -12.32 4.05
CA SER A 337 6.95 -12.59 3.28
C SER A 337 7.20 -13.52 2.09
N GLY A 338 8.34 -13.39 1.42
CA GLY A 338 8.67 -14.20 0.25
C GLY A 338 8.76 -15.70 0.58
N ALA A 339 9.51 -16.06 1.63
CA ALA A 339 9.65 -17.45 2.06
C ALA A 339 8.32 -18.05 2.55
N THR A 340 7.54 -17.27 3.31
CA THR A 340 6.21 -17.71 3.77
C THR A 340 5.27 -17.94 2.58
N SER A 341 5.23 -17.00 1.63
CA SER A 341 4.38 -17.09 0.44
C SER A 341 4.75 -18.28 -0.44
N ASP A 342 6.06 -18.52 -0.62
CA ASP A 342 6.58 -19.67 -1.37
C ASP A 342 6.18 -21.00 -0.72
N LEU A 343 6.31 -21.12 0.61
CA LEU A 343 5.87 -22.32 1.34
C LEU A 343 4.39 -22.61 1.10
N LEU A 344 3.52 -21.62 1.37
CA LEU A 344 2.06 -21.81 1.33
C LEU A 344 1.56 -22.09 -0.09
N SER A 345 2.19 -21.46 -1.08
CA SER A 345 1.96 -21.72 -2.51
C SER A 345 2.42 -23.13 -2.91
N SER A 346 3.63 -23.51 -2.51
CA SER A 346 4.20 -24.84 -2.79
C SER A 346 3.38 -25.97 -2.18
N PHE A 347 2.79 -25.75 -1.01
CA PHE A 347 1.91 -26.73 -0.35
C PHE A 347 0.49 -26.74 -0.92
N GLU A 348 0.15 -25.78 -1.79
CA GLU A 348 -1.17 -25.61 -2.42
C GLU A 348 -2.33 -25.44 -1.41
N LEU A 349 -2.07 -24.90 -0.22
CA LEU A 349 -3.09 -24.81 0.86
C LEU A 349 -4.22 -23.81 0.58
N TYR A 350 -3.96 -22.83 -0.29
CA TYR A 350 -4.87 -21.72 -0.61
C TYR A 350 -5.18 -21.64 -2.11
N LYS A 351 -4.88 -22.70 -2.86
CA LYS A 351 -5.02 -22.70 -4.32
C LYS A 351 -6.49 -22.45 -4.73
N ALA A 352 -6.74 -21.39 -5.50
CA ALA A 352 -8.08 -20.86 -5.74
C ALA A 352 -9.07 -21.86 -6.37
N ASP A 353 -8.60 -22.79 -7.19
CA ASP A 353 -9.40 -23.83 -7.85
C ASP A 353 -9.54 -25.12 -7.03
N SER A 354 -8.87 -25.22 -5.88
CA SER A 354 -8.98 -26.37 -4.98
C SER A 354 -10.27 -26.33 -4.16
N LEU A 355 -10.98 -27.46 -4.13
CA LEU A 355 -12.18 -27.65 -3.28
C LEU A 355 -11.83 -27.83 -1.80
N THR A 356 -10.55 -28.05 -1.48
CA THR A 356 -10.07 -28.26 -0.11
C THR A 356 -9.18 -27.10 0.36
N LYS A 357 -9.22 -25.95 -0.30
CA LYS A 357 -8.43 -24.79 0.12
C LYS A 357 -8.90 -24.24 1.46
N ALA A 358 -7.99 -23.67 2.23
CA ALA A 358 -8.34 -22.85 3.39
C ALA A 358 -8.97 -21.52 2.94
N ASP A 359 -9.77 -20.92 3.82
CA ASP A 359 -10.57 -19.71 3.56
C ASP A 359 -9.90 -18.42 4.01
N PHE A 360 -9.05 -18.51 5.02
CA PHE A 360 -8.29 -17.38 5.56
C PHE A 360 -6.93 -17.82 6.08
N VAL A 361 -6.00 -16.88 6.21
CA VAL A 361 -4.72 -17.10 6.91
C VAL A 361 -4.83 -16.51 8.31
N ALA A 362 -4.49 -17.26 9.35
CA ALA A 362 -4.41 -16.72 10.70
C ALA A 362 -2.97 -16.30 11.01
N PHE A 363 -2.80 -15.18 11.70
CA PHE A 363 -1.50 -14.72 12.18
C PHE A 363 -1.56 -14.51 13.69
N THR A 364 -0.53 -14.94 14.40
CA THR A 364 -0.39 -14.69 15.83
C THR A 364 0.95 -14.04 16.13
N LYS A 365 1.06 -13.43 17.31
CA LYS A 365 2.32 -12.95 17.86
C LYS A 365 2.50 -13.59 19.23
N SER A 366 3.68 -14.16 19.47
CA SER A 366 4.02 -14.73 20.77
C SER A 366 3.93 -13.68 21.89
N SER A 367 3.35 -14.07 23.01
CA SER A 367 3.37 -13.30 24.27
C SER A 367 4.73 -13.35 24.97
N SER A 368 5.60 -14.31 24.60
CA SER A 368 6.97 -14.40 25.15
C SER A 368 7.90 -13.32 24.60
N SER A 369 7.61 -12.78 23.42
CA SER A 369 8.38 -11.69 22.83
C SER A 369 7.85 -10.32 23.26
N PRO A 370 8.69 -9.26 23.30
CA PRO A 370 8.29 -7.93 23.76
C PRO A 370 7.09 -7.34 23.00
N SER A 371 6.47 -6.29 23.54
CA SER A 371 5.47 -5.55 22.76
C SER A 371 6.11 -4.93 21.52
N LEU A 372 5.42 -4.97 20.38
CA LEU A 372 5.85 -4.24 19.18
C LEU A 372 5.55 -2.75 19.35
N SER A 373 6.48 -1.91 18.89
CA SER A 373 6.23 -0.48 18.66
C SER A 373 5.37 -0.24 17.41
N ASP A 374 4.90 0.99 17.20
CA ASP A 374 4.11 1.34 16.01
C ASP A 374 4.83 1.06 14.68
N ASN A 375 6.16 1.25 14.66
CA ASN A 375 6.99 0.93 13.50
C ASN A 375 7.06 -0.57 13.26
N GLN A 376 7.25 -1.35 14.32
CA GLN A 376 7.33 -2.80 14.24
C GLN A 376 5.97 -3.42 13.87
N TRP A 377 4.86 -2.86 14.37
CA TRP A 377 3.53 -3.22 13.91
C TRP A 377 3.28 -2.86 12.45
N HIS A 378 3.87 -1.77 11.93
CA HIS A 378 3.81 -1.49 10.50
C HIS A 378 4.49 -2.60 9.68
N TYR A 379 5.67 -3.08 10.08
CA TYR A 379 6.35 -4.19 9.40
C TYR A 379 5.58 -5.51 9.51
N ALA A 380 5.03 -5.81 10.68
CA ALA A 380 4.18 -6.99 10.89
C ALA A 380 2.93 -6.97 10.01
N LEU A 381 2.26 -5.82 9.91
CA LEU A 381 1.07 -5.66 9.07
C LEU A 381 1.40 -5.66 7.57
N GLU A 382 2.58 -5.16 7.18
CA GLU A 382 3.07 -5.28 5.80
C GLU A 382 3.35 -6.74 5.44
N TYR A 383 3.95 -7.53 6.35
CA TYR A 383 4.12 -8.98 6.17
C TYR A 383 2.79 -9.70 5.97
N VAL A 384 1.81 -9.46 6.85
CA VAL A 384 0.45 -10.02 6.71
C VAL A 384 -0.14 -9.64 5.35
N LYS A 385 -0.04 -8.36 4.97
CA LYS A 385 -0.55 -7.86 3.70
C LYS A 385 0.11 -8.54 2.50
N GLN A 386 1.42 -8.65 2.48
CA GLN A 386 2.16 -9.23 1.36
C GLN A 386 1.87 -10.72 1.18
N VAL A 387 1.82 -11.49 2.26
CA VAL A 387 1.46 -12.92 2.21
C VAL A 387 0.03 -13.10 1.70
N THR A 388 -0.91 -12.32 2.22
CA THR A 388 -2.33 -12.40 1.83
C THR A 388 -2.59 -11.89 0.42
N ASP A 389 -1.90 -10.83 -0.03
CA ASP A 389 -1.95 -10.34 -1.42
C ASP A 389 -1.39 -11.41 -2.38
N TYR A 390 -0.35 -12.15 -1.99
CA TYR A 390 0.20 -13.23 -2.81
C TYR A 390 -0.79 -14.39 -2.95
N LEU A 391 -1.44 -14.77 -1.85
CA LEU A 391 -2.39 -15.88 -1.79
C LEU A 391 -3.81 -15.50 -2.23
N GLN A 392 -4.10 -14.22 -2.42
CA GLN A 392 -5.46 -13.69 -2.67
C GLN A 392 -6.47 -14.17 -1.62
N THR A 393 -6.06 -14.17 -0.35
CA THR A 393 -6.81 -14.78 0.77
C THR A 393 -6.81 -13.84 1.98
N PRO A 394 -7.95 -13.58 2.65
CA PRO A 394 -8.02 -12.65 3.78
C PRO A 394 -7.35 -13.20 5.06
N ALA A 395 -7.08 -12.31 6.02
CA ALA A 395 -6.39 -12.65 7.27
C ALA A 395 -7.20 -12.44 8.56
N LEU A 396 -6.93 -13.29 9.54
CA LEU A 396 -7.36 -13.16 10.94
C LEU A 396 -6.11 -12.91 11.80
N LEU A 397 -6.09 -11.87 12.64
CA LEU A 397 -5.12 -11.85 13.74
C LEU A 397 -5.71 -12.65 14.92
N SER A 398 -5.12 -13.81 15.18
CA SER A 398 -5.64 -14.79 16.14
C SER A 398 -4.81 -14.81 17.42
N SER A 399 -5.49 -14.92 18.57
CA SER A 399 -4.86 -15.05 19.89
C SER A 399 -3.79 -14.00 20.19
N LEU A 400 -4.04 -12.74 19.84
CA LEU A 400 -3.10 -11.66 20.11
C LEU A 400 -2.96 -11.39 21.62
N PRO A 401 -1.73 -11.18 22.14
CA PRO A 401 -1.52 -10.85 23.54
C PRO A 401 -2.20 -9.53 23.91
N THR A 402 -3.23 -9.61 24.75
CA THR A 402 -4.09 -8.47 25.11
C THR A 402 -3.30 -7.31 25.69
N SER A 403 -2.34 -7.60 26.56
CA SER A 403 -1.49 -6.62 27.21
C SER A 403 -0.48 -5.94 26.29
N GLN A 404 -0.24 -6.47 25.09
CA GLN A 404 0.76 -5.94 24.14
C GLN A 404 0.09 -5.27 22.92
N ALA A 405 -1.08 -5.76 22.49
CA ALA A 405 -1.65 -5.36 21.20
C ALA A 405 -2.92 -4.50 21.31
N SER A 406 -3.67 -4.58 22.42
CA SER A 406 -4.99 -3.92 22.52
C SER A 406 -4.92 -2.40 22.41
N ALA A 407 -3.88 -1.77 22.96
CA ALA A 407 -3.67 -0.33 22.88
C ALA A 407 -3.36 0.13 21.44
N TYR A 408 -2.54 -0.61 20.70
CA TYR A 408 -2.24 -0.29 19.30
C TYR A 408 -3.50 -0.40 18.43
N PHE A 409 -4.20 -1.53 18.46
CA PHE A 409 -5.32 -1.72 17.53
C PHE A 409 -6.55 -0.89 17.86
N LEU A 410 -6.92 -0.76 19.14
CA LEU A 410 -8.16 -0.10 19.52
C LEU A 410 -7.95 1.35 20.00
N GLY A 411 -6.72 1.78 20.25
CA GLY A 411 -6.39 3.10 20.79
C GLY A 411 -6.87 3.29 22.24
N ASN A 412 -6.46 4.38 22.88
CA ASN A 412 -7.10 4.86 24.10
C ASN A 412 -8.35 5.68 23.79
N THR A 413 -8.39 6.35 22.64
CA THR A 413 -9.54 7.06 22.06
C THR A 413 -10.02 6.36 20.77
N ALA A 414 -11.14 6.82 20.17
CA ALA A 414 -11.58 6.28 18.88
C ALA A 414 -10.63 6.68 17.74
N GLY A 415 -10.13 7.92 17.74
CA GLY A 415 -9.18 8.43 16.74
C GLY A 415 -7.78 7.81 16.75
N GLU A 416 -7.38 7.18 17.86
CA GLU A 416 -6.10 6.45 17.97
C GLU A 416 -6.17 5.01 17.42
N SER A 417 -7.34 4.53 17.00
CA SER A 417 -7.54 3.16 16.54
C SER A 417 -6.80 2.85 15.23
N HIS A 418 -6.15 1.69 15.17
CA HIS A 418 -5.51 1.16 13.96
C HIS A 418 -6.33 0.08 13.24
N ILE A 419 -7.62 -0.10 13.57
CA ILE A 419 -8.50 -1.08 12.90
C ILE A 419 -8.60 -0.85 11.39
N ARG A 420 -8.70 0.41 10.92
CA ARG A 420 -8.72 0.72 9.48
C ARG A 420 -7.44 0.23 8.78
N LYS A 421 -6.29 0.44 9.43
CA LYS A 421 -4.98 -0.01 8.92
C LYS A 421 -4.90 -1.54 8.89
N ALA A 422 -5.42 -2.23 9.90
CA ALA A 422 -5.54 -3.69 9.86
C ALA A 422 -6.41 -4.15 8.68
N ALA A 423 -7.57 -3.53 8.46
CA ALA A 423 -8.43 -3.84 7.31
C ALA A 423 -7.75 -3.58 5.96
N HIS A 424 -6.92 -2.53 5.86
CA HIS A 424 -6.09 -2.28 4.68
C HIS A 424 -5.02 -3.37 4.46
N SER A 425 -4.51 -3.95 5.54
CA SER A 425 -3.58 -5.09 5.53
C SER A 425 -4.29 -6.45 5.40
N ASN A 426 -5.43 -6.46 4.71
CA ASN A 426 -6.26 -7.64 4.40
C ASN A 426 -6.80 -8.40 5.62
N ILE A 427 -6.87 -7.76 6.80
CA ILE A 427 -7.39 -8.41 8.01
C ILE A 427 -8.89 -8.16 8.11
N PHE A 428 -9.69 -9.21 8.31
CA PHE A 428 -11.14 -9.08 8.54
C PHE A 428 -11.51 -9.08 10.03
N ALA A 429 -10.65 -9.63 10.89
CA ALA A 429 -10.91 -9.75 12.31
C ALA A 429 -9.64 -9.80 13.20
N ILE A 430 -9.80 -9.42 14.47
CA ILE A 430 -8.80 -9.56 15.54
C ILE A 430 -9.44 -10.30 16.72
N SER A 431 -8.78 -11.37 17.18
CA SER A 431 -9.09 -12.07 18.41
C SER A 431 -7.96 -11.90 19.42
N PHE A 432 -8.29 -11.40 20.60
CA PHE A 432 -7.36 -11.30 21.73
C PHE A 432 -7.35 -12.58 22.57
N ASP A 433 -6.22 -12.85 23.24
CA ASP A 433 -5.97 -14.09 24.00
C ASP A 433 -6.65 -14.12 25.39
N SER A 434 -7.02 -12.97 25.93
CA SER A 434 -7.48 -12.84 27.31
C SER A 434 -8.42 -11.66 27.47
N ASP A 435 -9.22 -11.69 28.53
CA ASP A 435 -10.15 -10.61 28.84
C ASP A 435 -9.53 -9.61 29.83
N SER A 436 -9.87 -8.33 29.64
CA SER A 436 -9.67 -7.31 30.65
C SER A 436 -10.81 -6.30 30.58
N ALA A 437 -11.11 -5.62 31.69
CA ALA A 437 -12.15 -4.59 31.71
C ALA A 437 -11.83 -3.45 30.73
N ASP A 438 -10.55 -3.12 30.56
CA ASP A 438 -10.07 -2.13 29.58
C ASP A 438 -10.33 -2.59 28.14
N LEU A 439 -9.97 -3.83 27.79
CA LEU A 439 -10.25 -4.39 26.48
C LEU A 439 -11.77 -4.42 26.19
N SER A 440 -12.58 -4.88 27.14
CA SER A 440 -14.04 -4.90 26.97
C SER A 440 -14.62 -3.50 26.72
N ALA A 441 -14.10 -2.47 27.41
CA ALA A 441 -14.51 -1.08 27.17
C ALA A 441 -14.09 -0.58 25.78
N LYS A 442 -12.87 -0.91 25.33
CA LYS A 442 -12.37 -0.56 24.00
C LYS A 442 -13.16 -1.25 22.88
N ILE A 443 -13.50 -2.53 23.03
CA ILE A 443 -14.37 -3.27 22.10
C ILE A 443 -15.76 -2.63 22.06
N ALA A 444 -16.35 -2.33 23.22
CA ALA A 444 -17.66 -1.68 23.29
C ALA A 444 -17.66 -0.28 22.65
N ARG A 445 -16.56 0.48 22.77
CA ARG A 445 -16.39 1.76 22.08
C ARG A 445 -16.37 1.56 20.56
N TYR A 446 -15.54 0.64 20.07
CA TYR A 446 -15.43 0.31 18.65
C TYR A 446 -16.79 -0.08 18.03
N GLN A 447 -17.61 -0.85 18.75
CA GLN A 447 -18.92 -1.29 18.28
C GLN A 447 -19.92 -0.15 17.99
N ASN A 448 -19.67 1.07 18.48
CA ASN A 448 -20.52 2.24 18.18
C ASN A 448 -20.23 2.84 16.80
N ALA A 449 -19.04 2.60 16.24
CA ALA A 449 -18.60 3.10 14.93
C ALA A 449 -17.74 2.04 14.22
N PRO A 450 -18.35 0.91 13.81
CA PRO A 450 -17.60 -0.19 13.21
C PRO A 450 -17.04 0.18 11.83
N VAL A 451 -15.91 -0.43 11.47
CA VAL A 451 -15.32 -0.26 10.13
C VAL A 451 -16.00 -1.25 9.17
N PRO A 452 -16.69 -0.77 8.11
CA PRO A 452 -17.24 -1.65 7.10
C PRO A 452 -16.12 -2.27 6.25
N LEU A 453 -16.27 -3.53 5.87
CA LEU A 453 -15.28 -4.29 5.10
C LEU A 453 -15.62 -4.35 3.61
N TYR A 454 -16.91 -4.35 3.29
CA TYR A 454 -17.45 -4.45 1.93
C TYR A 454 -18.90 -3.98 1.91
N TYR A 455 -19.36 -3.57 0.73
CA TYR A 455 -20.71 -3.04 0.55
C TYR A 455 -21.77 -4.14 0.67
N VAL A 456 -22.80 -3.90 1.49
CA VAL A 456 -23.96 -4.79 1.66
C VAL A 456 -25.24 -4.12 1.16
N GLY A 457 -25.56 -4.30 -0.11
CA GLY A 457 -26.78 -3.78 -0.70
C GLY A 457 -26.99 -4.27 -2.12
N GLU A 458 -28.09 -3.85 -2.75
CA GLU A 458 -28.28 -4.09 -4.17
C GLU A 458 -27.19 -3.37 -4.98
N SER A 459 -26.75 -4.00 -6.07
CA SER A 459 -25.80 -3.39 -6.99
C SER A 459 -26.40 -2.11 -7.59
N VAL A 460 -25.91 -0.96 -7.13
CA VAL A 460 -26.38 0.36 -7.57
C VAL A 460 -25.92 0.72 -8.98
N THR A 461 -24.98 -0.04 -9.56
CA THR A 461 -24.55 0.13 -10.95
C THR A 461 -25.48 -0.54 -11.97
N SER A 462 -26.36 -1.44 -11.53
CA SER A 462 -27.17 -2.32 -12.40
C SER A 462 -28.59 -1.80 -12.72
N GLY A 463 -29.01 -0.68 -12.12
CA GLY A 463 -30.33 -0.06 -12.35
C GLY A 463 -30.37 0.94 -13.52
N PRO A 464 -31.57 1.38 -13.96
CA PRO A 464 -31.68 2.45 -14.95
C PRO A 464 -31.11 3.76 -14.40
N LEU A 465 -30.27 4.43 -15.21
CA LEU A 465 -29.64 5.70 -14.81
C LEU A 465 -30.67 6.76 -14.44
N THR A 466 -31.74 6.89 -15.23
CA THR A 466 -32.82 7.85 -14.99
C THR A 466 -34.18 7.16 -15.00
N ARG A 467 -35.22 7.86 -14.54
CA ARG A 467 -36.61 7.40 -14.71
C ARG A 467 -37.11 7.42 -16.17
N ILE A 468 -36.36 8.03 -17.10
CA ILE A 468 -36.76 8.20 -18.51
C ILE A 468 -36.14 7.08 -19.35
N GLU A 469 -36.96 6.08 -19.71
CA GLU A 469 -36.51 4.89 -20.45
C GLU A 469 -35.85 5.24 -21.79
N SER A 470 -36.41 6.20 -22.55
CA SER A 470 -35.85 6.62 -23.83
C SER A 470 -34.45 7.24 -23.68
N LEU A 471 -34.24 8.07 -22.66
CA LEU A 471 -32.93 8.67 -22.36
C LEU A 471 -31.91 7.58 -22.02
N ASN A 472 -32.28 6.61 -21.18
CA ASN A 472 -31.37 5.51 -20.84
C ASN A 472 -30.96 4.70 -22.08
N ASN A 473 -31.92 4.40 -22.96
CA ASN A 473 -31.65 3.69 -24.22
C ASN A 473 -30.76 4.50 -25.18
N GLU A 474 -30.98 5.82 -25.26
CA GLU A 474 -30.16 6.72 -26.06
C GLU A 474 -28.72 6.80 -25.54
N LEU A 475 -28.54 6.93 -24.22
CA LEU A 475 -27.22 6.96 -23.59
C LEU A 475 -26.49 5.62 -23.76
N ALA A 476 -27.16 4.48 -23.58
CA ALA A 476 -26.57 3.17 -23.83
C ALA A 476 -26.17 3.02 -25.32
N SER A 477 -27.03 3.46 -26.24
CA SER A 477 -26.75 3.37 -27.69
C SER A 477 -25.63 4.30 -28.16
N ALA A 478 -25.30 5.34 -27.38
CA ALA A 478 -24.22 6.28 -27.70
C ALA A 478 -22.82 5.68 -27.53
N GLU A 479 -22.67 4.51 -26.91
CA GLU A 479 -21.38 3.93 -26.53
C GLU A 479 -20.35 3.90 -27.66
N THR A 480 -20.74 3.34 -28.82
CA THR A 480 -19.82 3.24 -29.96
C THR A 480 -19.41 4.62 -30.47
N ALA A 481 -20.33 5.59 -30.50
CA ALA A 481 -20.01 6.94 -30.96
C ALA A 481 -19.11 7.68 -29.95
N MET A 482 -19.44 7.61 -28.66
CA MET A 482 -18.66 8.24 -27.59
C MET A 482 -17.23 7.67 -27.54
N ASN A 483 -17.07 6.35 -27.55
CA ASN A 483 -15.75 5.71 -27.49
C ASN A 483 -14.87 6.00 -28.72
N ASN A 484 -15.46 6.26 -29.89
CA ASN A 484 -14.71 6.43 -31.14
C ASN A 484 -14.67 7.88 -31.66
N GLN A 485 -15.34 8.83 -31.00
CA GLN A 485 -15.38 10.24 -31.43
C GLN A 485 -15.03 11.20 -30.30
N ALA A 486 -15.56 10.97 -29.09
CA ALA A 486 -15.33 11.86 -27.96
C ALA A 486 -14.16 11.38 -27.08
N PHE A 487 -14.08 10.09 -26.78
CA PHE A 487 -13.06 9.54 -25.87
C PHE A 487 -11.80 9.16 -26.63
N LEU A 488 -11.20 10.16 -27.28
CA LEU A 488 -9.99 10.02 -28.07
C LEU A 488 -8.79 10.62 -27.35
N PHE A 489 -7.62 10.04 -27.60
CA PHE A 489 -6.35 10.58 -27.16
C PHE A 489 -5.39 10.80 -28.31
N GLU A 490 -4.47 11.75 -28.13
CA GLU A 490 -3.48 12.10 -29.13
C GLU A 490 -2.26 11.17 -29.02
N THR A 491 -1.94 10.47 -30.10
CA THR A 491 -0.73 9.65 -30.20
C THR A 491 0.49 10.52 -30.49
N PRO A 492 1.73 10.00 -30.32
CA PRO A 492 2.94 10.73 -30.66
C PRO A 492 3.04 11.12 -32.14
N GLN A 493 2.24 10.50 -33.00
CA GLN A 493 2.15 10.80 -34.43
C GLN A 493 1.03 11.83 -34.73
N SER A 494 0.51 12.51 -33.71
CA SER A 494 -0.64 13.43 -33.79
C SER A 494 -1.88 12.79 -34.41
N GLN A 495 -2.07 11.50 -34.18
CA GLN A 495 -3.30 10.79 -34.54
C GLN A 495 -4.23 10.77 -33.33
N TRP A 496 -5.54 10.84 -33.58
CA TRP A 496 -6.54 10.67 -32.54
C TRP A 496 -7.09 9.25 -32.60
N ILE A 497 -6.92 8.49 -31.54
CA ILE A 497 -7.40 7.09 -31.44
C ILE A 497 -8.18 6.87 -30.14
N PRO A 498 -9.06 5.86 -30.06
CA PRO A 498 -9.85 5.58 -28.85
C PRO A 498 -9.00 5.38 -27.60
N SER A 499 -9.41 6.01 -26.49
CA SER A 499 -8.78 5.85 -25.18
C SER A 499 -8.83 4.38 -24.74
N THR A 500 -7.74 3.90 -24.13
CA THR A 500 -7.69 2.59 -23.49
C THR A 500 -8.04 2.66 -22.01
N VAL A 501 -8.02 3.85 -21.41
CA VAL A 501 -8.26 4.09 -19.97
C VAL A 501 -9.71 4.48 -19.68
N TYR A 502 -10.32 5.28 -20.55
CA TYR A 502 -11.63 5.88 -20.36
C TYR A 502 -12.64 5.30 -21.35
N LYS A 503 -13.67 4.64 -20.81
CA LYS A 503 -14.75 4.02 -21.58
C LYS A 503 -16.10 4.58 -21.19
N TRP A 504 -17.01 4.66 -22.16
CA TRP A 504 -18.37 5.15 -21.96
C TRP A 504 -19.19 4.28 -20.98
N ALA A 505 -19.03 2.96 -21.02
CA ALA A 505 -19.70 2.06 -20.08
C ALA A 505 -19.30 2.36 -18.63
N ASP A 506 -18.00 2.50 -18.36
CA ASP A 506 -17.49 2.85 -17.03
C ASP A 506 -17.99 4.23 -16.57
N PHE A 507 -18.07 5.20 -17.50
CA PHE A 507 -18.65 6.51 -17.20
C PHE A 507 -20.12 6.41 -16.81
N LEU A 508 -20.93 5.67 -17.57
CA LEU A 508 -22.36 5.51 -17.25
C LEU A 508 -22.56 4.78 -15.92
N ALA A 509 -21.72 3.79 -15.59
CA ALA A 509 -21.75 3.13 -14.29
C ALA A 509 -21.46 4.13 -13.15
N GLY A 510 -20.41 4.95 -13.28
CA GLY A 510 -20.08 5.98 -12.29
C GLY A 510 -21.14 7.07 -12.18
N LEU A 511 -21.70 7.51 -13.31
CA LEU A 511 -22.80 8.48 -13.34
C LEU A 511 -24.06 7.92 -12.69
N ASN A 512 -24.35 6.63 -12.86
CA ASN A 512 -25.47 5.95 -12.23
C ASN A 512 -25.38 6.00 -10.71
N SER A 513 -24.22 5.62 -10.16
CA SER A 513 -23.93 5.71 -8.73
C SER A 513 -24.08 7.15 -8.22
N MET A 514 -23.52 8.12 -8.93
CA MET A 514 -23.53 9.53 -8.48
C MET A 514 -24.89 10.21 -8.65
N HIS A 515 -25.73 9.77 -9.58
CA HIS A 515 -27.09 10.30 -9.74
C HIS A 515 -28.08 9.68 -8.75
N ASN A 516 -28.06 8.35 -8.59
CA ASN A 516 -29.08 7.62 -7.83
C ASN A 516 -28.72 7.45 -6.34
N VAL A 517 -27.44 7.46 -5.99
CA VAL A 517 -26.97 7.37 -4.59
C VAL A 517 -26.38 8.70 -4.14
N GLY A 518 -25.47 9.25 -4.95
CA GLY A 518 -24.74 10.46 -4.59
C GLY A 518 -23.74 10.26 -3.45
N VAL A 519 -23.17 11.36 -2.98
CA VAL A 519 -22.12 11.40 -1.94
C VAL A 519 -22.36 12.61 -1.05
N ALA A 520 -22.30 12.44 0.28
CA ALA A 520 -22.57 13.51 1.25
C ALA A 520 -23.90 14.24 0.99
N GLY A 521 -24.95 13.49 0.61
CA GLY A 521 -26.26 14.06 0.26
C GLY A 521 -26.34 14.78 -1.09
N ASN A 522 -25.22 14.91 -1.83
CA ASN A 522 -25.18 15.53 -3.15
C ASN A 522 -25.27 14.47 -4.24
N THR A 523 -26.21 14.65 -5.16
CA THR A 523 -26.39 13.79 -6.34
C THR A 523 -26.07 14.56 -7.61
N PHE A 524 -25.54 13.87 -8.62
CA PHE A 524 -25.35 14.46 -9.94
C PHE A 524 -26.69 14.81 -10.55
N TRP A 525 -26.96 16.09 -10.76
CA TRP A 525 -28.25 16.55 -11.26
C TRP A 525 -28.40 16.27 -12.77
N LEU A 526 -29.42 15.50 -13.13
CA LEU A 526 -29.79 15.21 -14.53
C LEU A 526 -31.21 15.66 -14.89
N LEU A 527 -32.12 15.73 -13.90
CA LEU A 527 -33.56 15.91 -14.12
C LEU A 527 -34.12 17.03 -13.25
N ASP A 528 -35.04 17.80 -13.82
CA ASP A 528 -35.95 18.70 -13.12
C ASP A 528 -37.34 18.06 -13.02
N ASP A 529 -37.86 17.93 -11.80
CA ASP A 529 -39.21 17.42 -11.57
C ASP A 529 -40.32 18.33 -12.11
N ALA A 530 -40.04 19.60 -12.36
CA ALA A 530 -40.97 20.54 -12.96
C ALA A 530 -40.99 20.50 -14.50
N ALA A 531 -40.02 19.85 -15.14
CA ALA A 531 -39.89 19.79 -16.60
C ALA A 531 -40.47 18.47 -17.17
N ASP A 532 -40.88 18.50 -18.43
CA ASP A 532 -41.29 17.29 -19.15
C ASP A 532 -40.10 16.41 -19.54
N ASP A 533 -40.36 15.15 -19.91
CA ASP A 533 -39.32 14.17 -20.24
C ASP A 533 -38.46 14.60 -21.44
N ALA A 534 -39.03 15.34 -22.40
CA ALA A 534 -38.31 15.83 -23.56
C ALA A 534 -37.29 16.90 -23.18
N THR A 535 -37.68 17.85 -22.32
CA THR A 535 -36.81 18.89 -21.80
C THR A 535 -35.75 18.31 -20.86
N ASN A 536 -36.15 17.38 -19.98
CA ASN A 536 -35.23 16.66 -19.10
C ASN A 536 -34.19 15.84 -19.85
N THR A 537 -34.55 15.24 -20.98
CA THR A 537 -33.60 14.56 -21.88
C THR A 537 -32.51 15.52 -22.36
N ILE A 538 -32.86 16.77 -22.66
CA ILE A 538 -31.88 17.80 -23.07
C ILE A 538 -31.05 18.27 -21.88
N TYR A 539 -31.67 18.54 -20.72
CA TYR A 539 -30.95 18.92 -19.49
C TYR A 539 -29.89 17.89 -19.11
N ALA A 540 -30.26 16.60 -19.09
CA ALA A 540 -29.34 15.51 -18.77
C ALA A 540 -28.14 15.46 -19.74
N LYS A 541 -28.39 15.53 -21.05
CA LYS A 541 -27.34 15.52 -22.07
C LYS A 541 -26.42 16.74 -21.99
N VAL A 542 -26.95 17.93 -21.66
CA VAL A 542 -26.14 19.14 -21.45
C VAL A 542 -25.30 19.03 -20.18
N ALA A 543 -25.84 18.51 -19.08
CA ALA A 543 -25.09 18.29 -17.85
C ALA A 543 -23.94 17.29 -18.07
N ILE A 544 -24.21 16.17 -18.76
CA ILE A 544 -23.21 15.17 -19.16
C ILE A 544 -22.13 15.80 -20.06
N ALA A 545 -22.54 16.55 -21.09
CA ALA A 545 -21.60 17.20 -22.01
C ALA A 545 -20.70 18.21 -21.30
N ALA A 546 -21.25 18.98 -20.36
CA ALA A 546 -20.50 19.98 -19.60
C ALA A 546 -19.41 19.34 -18.75
N PHE A 547 -19.68 18.19 -18.11
CA PHE A 547 -18.68 17.43 -17.38
C PHE A 547 -17.62 16.84 -18.32
N LEU A 548 -18.05 16.11 -19.35
CA LEU A 548 -17.15 15.38 -20.25
C LEU A 548 -16.23 16.31 -21.04
N SER A 549 -16.67 17.52 -21.40
CA SER A 549 -15.81 18.45 -22.13
C SER A 549 -14.57 18.88 -21.34
N GLN A 550 -14.70 18.93 -20.01
CA GLN A 550 -13.60 19.23 -19.09
C GLN A 550 -12.69 18.01 -18.99
N SER A 551 -13.26 16.84 -18.71
CA SER A 551 -12.55 15.55 -18.68
C SER A 551 -11.74 15.26 -19.94
N MET A 552 -12.30 15.58 -21.11
CA MET A 552 -11.63 15.43 -22.41
C MET A 552 -10.35 16.26 -22.49
N GLN A 553 -10.36 17.45 -21.90
CA GLN A 553 -9.21 18.34 -21.89
C GLN A 553 -8.21 18.00 -20.77
N GLU A 554 -8.67 17.58 -19.59
CA GLU A 554 -7.79 17.28 -18.45
C GLU A 554 -7.00 15.98 -18.63
N THR A 555 -7.66 14.88 -19.03
CA THR A 555 -7.09 13.54 -18.87
C THR A 555 -7.26 12.62 -20.07
N ILE A 556 -8.44 12.62 -20.69
CA ILE A 556 -8.75 11.65 -21.76
C ILE A 556 -7.82 11.85 -22.95
N ARG A 557 -7.53 13.12 -23.33
CA ARG A 557 -6.61 13.43 -24.44
C ARG A 557 -5.19 12.89 -24.26
N TYR A 558 -4.78 12.60 -23.02
CA TYR A 558 -3.47 12.06 -22.67
C TYR A 558 -3.47 10.55 -22.43
N ASN A 559 -4.66 9.92 -22.43
CA ASN A 559 -4.85 8.52 -22.08
C ASN A 559 -4.24 8.15 -20.72
N ALA A 560 -4.32 9.06 -19.76
CA ALA A 560 -3.74 8.93 -18.44
C ALA A 560 -4.81 9.16 -17.36
N CYS A 561 -4.79 8.32 -16.34
CA CYS A 561 -5.58 8.48 -15.12
C CYS A 561 -4.78 9.20 -14.03
N ASP A 562 -3.49 8.92 -13.94
CA ASP A 562 -2.56 9.59 -13.05
C ASP A 562 -2.01 10.86 -13.71
N GLU A 563 -1.66 11.82 -12.87
CA GLU A 563 -1.04 13.07 -13.26
C GLU A 563 0.32 12.84 -13.95
N ASN A 564 0.52 13.52 -15.07
CA ASN A 564 1.81 13.54 -15.75
C ASN A 564 2.74 14.57 -15.10
N ASN A 565 4.04 14.30 -15.11
CA ASN A 565 5.03 15.31 -14.72
C ASN A 565 5.13 16.38 -15.80
N TRP A 566 4.60 17.57 -15.52
CA TRP A 566 4.65 18.77 -16.36
C TRP A 566 5.68 19.79 -15.87
N SER A 567 6.40 19.48 -14.79
CA SER A 567 7.28 20.42 -14.12
C SER A 567 8.57 20.63 -14.92
N GLU A 568 8.81 21.87 -15.33
CA GLU A 568 9.98 22.27 -16.11
C GLU A 568 10.54 23.61 -15.61
N VAL A 569 11.81 23.88 -15.89
CA VAL A 569 12.47 25.15 -15.48
C VAL A 569 11.72 26.35 -16.03
N ARG A 570 11.16 26.24 -17.25
CA ARG A 570 10.34 27.30 -17.87
C ARG A 570 9.07 27.65 -17.07
N TYR A 571 8.62 26.76 -16.18
CA TYR A 571 7.48 26.94 -15.29
C TYR A 571 7.87 27.10 -13.82
N GLY A 572 9.15 27.30 -13.53
CA GLY A 572 9.65 27.60 -12.18
C GLY A 572 10.11 26.39 -11.36
N ALA A 573 10.22 25.20 -11.96
CA ALA A 573 10.84 24.04 -11.32
C ALA A 573 12.38 24.20 -11.23
N PRO A 574 13.07 23.56 -10.26
CA PRO A 574 14.54 23.64 -10.15
C PRO A 574 15.26 22.98 -11.34
N VAL A 575 14.67 21.94 -11.92
CA VAL A 575 15.15 21.20 -13.09
C VAL A 575 13.96 20.79 -13.96
N ASP A 576 14.23 20.30 -15.18
CA ASP A 576 13.19 19.71 -16.01
C ASP A 576 12.84 18.30 -15.50
N TYR A 577 11.55 18.03 -15.38
CA TYR A 577 10.94 16.81 -14.85
C TYR A 577 11.54 16.35 -13.51
N PRO A 578 11.50 17.21 -12.46
CA PRO A 578 11.92 16.86 -11.12
C PRO A 578 11.09 15.69 -10.60
N MET A 579 11.69 14.75 -9.86
CA MET A 579 10.95 13.61 -9.29
C MET A 579 9.98 14.07 -8.19
N THR A 580 10.26 15.18 -7.49
CA THR A 580 9.35 15.83 -6.51
C THR A 580 8.06 16.39 -7.12
N ALA A 581 7.87 16.29 -8.44
CA ALA A 581 6.58 16.58 -9.06
C ALA A 581 5.43 15.74 -8.48
N SER A 582 5.71 14.57 -7.88
CA SER A 582 4.71 13.80 -7.13
C SER A 582 4.19 14.54 -5.88
N CYS A 583 5.03 15.38 -5.27
CA CYS A 583 4.69 16.17 -4.09
C CYS A 583 3.87 17.42 -4.43
N GLY A 584 3.94 17.87 -5.68
CA GLY A 584 3.31 19.10 -6.14
C GLY A 584 3.94 19.64 -7.42
N GLN A 585 3.10 20.22 -8.28
CA GLN A 585 3.54 20.87 -9.52
C GLN A 585 3.08 22.33 -9.58
N LEU A 586 3.80 23.17 -10.32
CA LEU A 586 3.46 24.60 -10.51
C LEU A 586 3.37 25.38 -9.18
N GLY A 587 4.23 25.04 -8.21
CA GLY A 587 4.28 25.67 -6.89
C GLY A 587 3.25 25.16 -5.88
N GLN A 588 2.42 24.18 -6.28
CA GLN A 588 1.50 23.50 -5.37
C GLN A 588 2.25 22.56 -4.42
N LYS A 589 1.62 22.22 -3.28
CA LYS A 589 2.09 21.23 -2.32
C LYS A 589 0.93 20.33 -1.92
N TYR A 590 0.81 19.17 -2.56
CA TYR A 590 -0.38 18.32 -2.45
C TYR A 590 -0.59 17.78 -1.03
N ALA A 591 0.50 17.54 -0.30
CA ALA A 591 0.45 17.14 1.10
C ALA A 591 -0.05 18.25 2.04
N ASP A 592 -0.07 19.52 1.62
CA ASP A 592 -0.58 20.62 2.44
C ASP A 592 -2.06 20.93 2.15
N TYR A 593 -2.70 20.21 1.23
CA TYR A 593 -4.10 20.45 0.87
C TYR A 593 -5.00 20.09 2.04
N GLY A 594 -5.80 21.07 2.46
CA GLY A 594 -6.63 21.02 3.67
C GLY A 594 -5.93 21.48 4.94
N MET A 595 -4.65 21.85 4.92
CA MET A 595 -3.99 22.42 6.09
C MET A 595 -4.32 23.91 6.20
N ASP A 596 -4.82 24.34 7.35
CA ASP A 596 -4.98 25.77 7.65
C ASP A 596 -3.57 26.41 7.72
N PRO A 597 -3.25 27.40 6.88
CA PRO A 597 -1.91 27.97 6.83
C PRO A 597 -1.58 28.86 8.04
N VAL A 598 -2.57 29.25 8.85
CA VAL A 598 -2.41 30.06 10.06
C VAL A 598 -2.27 29.18 11.29
N THR A 599 -3.15 28.20 11.46
CA THR A 599 -3.17 27.33 12.65
C THR A 599 -2.31 26.08 12.50
N GLY A 600 -2.03 25.66 11.26
CA GLY A 600 -1.38 24.40 10.93
C GLY A 600 -2.25 23.17 11.18
N GLN A 601 -3.53 23.36 11.53
CA GLN A 601 -4.46 22.24 11.72
C GLN A 601 -4.98 21.75 10.38
N ASP A 602 -5.01 20.44 10.22
CA ASP A 602 -5.62 19.81 9.06
C ASP A 602 -7.15 19.94 9.10
N HIS A 603 -7.74 20.04 7.91
CA HIS A 603 -9.16 19.86 7.68
C HIS A 603 -9.60 18.51 8.25
N PRO A 604 -10.79 18.39 8.87
CA PRO A 604 -11.24 17.14 9.51
C PRO A 604 -11.29 15.92 8.57
N TYR A 605 -11.43 16.16 7.27
CA TYR A 605 -11.43 15.12 6.22
C TYR A 605 -10.08 14.93 5.51
N SER A 606 -9.00 15.57 5.96
CA SER A 606 -7.69 15.34 5.35
C SER A 606 -7.18 13.96 5.70
N CYS A 607 -6.81 13.17 4.69
CA CYS A 607 -6.10 11.93 4.93
C CYS A 607 -4.87 12.18 5.84
N PRO A 608 -4.52 11.24 6.73
CA PRO A 608 -3.28 11.30 7.48
C PRO A 608 -2.08 11.39 6.54
N ARG A 609 -1.03 12.11 6.94
CA ARG A 609 0.26 12.01 6.25
C ARG A 609 0.84 10.63 6.49
N ASP A 610 1.36 10.00 5.44
CA ASP A 610 2.02 8.71 5.53
C ASP A 610 3.41 8.78 4.88
N PRO A 611 4.48 8.97 5.67
CA PRO A 611 5.84 8.96 5.15
C PRO A 611 6.28 7.56 4.69
N LYS A 612 5.53 6.51 5.03
CA LYS A 612 5.84 5.13 4.64
C LYS A 612 5.15 4.69 3.35
N MET A 613 4.40 5.58 2.70
CA MET A 613 3.66 5.26 1.48
C MET A 613 4.61 4.95 0.32
N GLU A 614 4.49 3.75 -0.24
CA GLU A 614 5.17 3.30 -1.44
C GLU A 614 4.15 3.07 -2.56
N VAL A 615 4.11 3.99 -3.53
CA VAL A 615 3.16 3.94 -4.63
C VAL A 615 3.75 4.55 -5.89
N SER A 616 3.47 3.91 -7.03
CA SER A 616 3.80 4.42 -8.36
C SER A 616 2.51 4.70 -9.13
N ALA A 617 2.50 5.77 -9.93
CA ALA A 617 1.46 5.98 -10.92
C ALA A 617 1.44 4.81 -11.92
N LEU A 618 0.24 4.39 -12.33
CA LEU A 618 0.06 3.28 -13.27
C LEU A 618 0.02 3.75 -14.71
N THR A 619 -0.46 4.98 -14.91
CA THR A 619 -0.59 5.57 -16.22
C THR A 619 0.29 6.80 -16.34
N ASN A 620 0.76 7.06 -17.55
CA ASN A 620 1.49 8.25 -17.91
C ASN A 620 1.28 8.52 -19.40
N ALA A 621 1.67 9.69 -19.84
CA ALA A 621 1.60 10.06 -21.23
C ALA A 621 2.61 9.26 -22.07
N LYS A 622 2.32 9.15 -23.38
CA LYS A 622 2.99 8.19 -24.27
C LYS A 622 3.80 8.82 -25.40
N TRP A 623 4.02 10.13 -25.38
CA TRP A 623 4.84 10.82 -26.39
C TRP A 623 6.31 10.37 -26.36
N TYR A 624 7.06 10.70 -27.41
CA TYR A 624 8.47 10.32 -27.51
C TYR A 624 9.27 11.02 -26.40
N GLY A 625 9.88 10.24 -25.49
CA GLY A 625 10.58 10.77 -24.32
C GLY A 625 9.65 11.29 -23.22
N ALA A 626 8.40 10.79 -23.16
CA ALA A 626 7.48 11.12 -22.09
C ALA A 626 8.08 10.90 -20.70
N PRO A 627 7.75 11.74 -19.71
CA PRO A 627 8.15 11.54 -18.33
C PRO A 627 7.69 10.17 -17.81
N ALA A 628 8.51 9.57 -16.94
CA ALA A 628 8.11 8.39 -16.22
C ALA A 628 6.86 8.65 -15.37
N PRO A 629 6.07 7.59 -15.08
CA PRO A 629 5.09 7.65 -14.01
C PRO A 629 5.71 8.19 -12.73
N ILE A 630 5.04 9.15 -12.11
CA ILE A 630 5.44 9.73 -10.82
C ILE A 630 5.26 8.72 -9.68
N PHE A 631 5.98 8.92 -8.58
CA PHE A 631 5.97 7.99 -7.46
C PHE A 631 6.21 8.66 -6.11
N ALA A 632 5.86 7.93 -5.05
CA ALA A 632 6.21 8.23 -3.67
C ALA A 632 6.90 7.01 -3.05
N ALA A 633 7.93 7.27 -2.25
CA ALA A 633 8.68 6.27 -1.53
C ALA A 633 9.24 6.87 -0.21
N PRO A 634 9.40 6.07 0.85
CA PRO A 634 10.10 6.47 2.06
C PRO A 634 11.55 6.83 1.76
N ASP A 635 12.11 7.77 2.50
CA ASP A 635 13.53 8.14 2.37
C ASP A 635 14.42 6.93 2.65
N SER A 636 14.05 6.09 3.62
CA SER A 636 14.77 4.86 3.96
C SER A 636 14.90 3.87 2.79
N VAL A 637 13.90 3.79 1.92
CA VAL A 637 13.96 2.96 0.71
C VAL A 637 14.96 3.53 -0.28
N LEU A 638 14.90 4.85 -0.53
CA LEU A 638 15.77 5.51 -1.49
C LEU A 638 17.22 5.58 -1.00
N GLU A 639 17.45 5.75 0.30
CA GLU A 639 18.77 5.73 0.93
C GLU A 639 19.43 4.35 0.84
N GLU A 640 18.69 3.28 1.17
CA GLU A 640 19.19 1.90 1.06
C GLU A 640 19.66 1.59 -0.38
N GLN A 641 18.94 2.10 -1.37
CA GLN A 641 19.27 1.93 -2.79
C GLN A 641 20.31 2.95 -3.32
N GLY A 642 20.79 3.88 -2.49
CA GLY A 642 21.75 4.92 -2.90
C GLY A 642 21.18 5.95 -3.88
N LEU A 643 19.87 6.14 -3.89
CA LEU A 643 19.13 7.00 -4.83
C LEU A 643 18.97 8.45 -4.33
N LEU A 644 19.34 8.75 -3.09
CA LEU A 644 19.42 10.12 -2.58
C LEU A 644 20.85 10.67 -2.66
N VAL A 645 20.99 11.86 -3.24
CA VAL A 645 22.26 12.59 -3.29
C VAL A 645 22.10 13.89 -2.52
N ASN A 646 22.84 14.03 -1.41
CA ASN A 646 22.72 15.16 -0.47
C ASN A 646 21.29 15.38 0.04
N GLY A 647 20.55 14.29 0.31
CA GLY A 647 19.17 14.35 0.79
C GLY A 647 18.14 14.79 -0.27
N ASN A 648 18.52 14.76 -1.55
CA ASN A 648 17.64 15.12 -2.66
C ASN A 648 17.52 13.97 -3.66
N VAL A 649 16.33 13.84 -4.24
CA VAL A 649 16.13 13.01 -5.43
C VAL A 649 16.67 13.72 -6.67
N GLY A 650 16.64 13.02 -7.81
CA GLY A 650 17.06 13.58 -9.08
C GLY A 650 15.87 13.91 -9.98
N ARG A 651 16.03 13.62 -11.27
CA ARG A 651 15.08 14.03 -12.31
C ARG A 651 14.91 12.97 -13.38
N TRP A 652 13.84 13.11 -14.16
CA TRP A 652 13.73 12.43 -15.43
C TRP A 652 14.44 13.23 -16.53
N THR A 653 15.18 12.55 -17.40
CA THR A 653 15.64 13.13 -18.66
C THR A 653 14.83 12.53 -19.79
N ASN A 654 14.40 13.35 -20.75
CA ASN A 654 13.79 12.86 -22.00
C ASN A 654 14.84 12.53 -23.09
N ASN A 655 16.13 12.79 -22.82
CA ASN A 655 17.23 12.47 -23.74
C ASN A 655 17.45 10.97 -23.91
N GLY A 656 18.07 10.60 -25.02
CA GLY A 656 18.46 9.21 -25.33
C GLY A 656 17.49 8.50 -26.24
N HIS A 657 17.73 7.21 -26.44
CA HIS A 657 16.89 6.32 -27.24
C HIS A 657 16.98 4.89 -26.67
N CYS A 658 15.83 4.24 -26.58
CA CYS A 658 15.75 2.84 -26.18
C CYS A 658 15.88 1.95 -27.42
N ASN A 659 16.92 1.12 -27.46
CA ASN A 659 17.16 0.20 -28.58
C ASN A 659 16.05 -0.86 -28.70
N GLU A 660 15.46 -1.24 -27.57
CA GLU A 660 14.29 -2.10 -27.48
C GLU A 660 13.16 -1.32 -26.82
N VAL A 661 11.97 -1.38 -27.42
CA VAL A 661 10.77 -0.75 -26.86
C VAL A 661 9.99 -1.82 -26.11
N PRO A 662 9.87 -1.74 -24.78
CA PRO A 662 9.22 -2.77 -23.98
C PRO A 662 7.72 -2.82 -24.32
N SER A 663 7.17 -4.01 -24.59
CA SER A 663 5.72 -4.19 -24.69
C SER A 663 5.05 -4.39 -23.33
N VAL A 664 5.82 -4.85 -22.34
CA VAL A 664 5.44 -5.13 -20.96
C VAL A 664 6.57 -4.68 -20.03
N VAL A 665 6.25 -4.51 -18.75
CA VAL A 665 7.23 -4.18 -17.70
C VAL A 665 7.02 -5.08 -16.49
N ASP A 666 8.05 -5.20 -15.66
CA ASP A 666 7.97 -5.92 -14.40
C ASP A 666 7.06 -5.16 -13.42
N THR A 667 5.84 -5.67 -13.25
CA THR A 667 4.82 -5.09 -12.38
C THR A 667 5.04 -5.38 -10.90
N SER A 668 5.93 -6.33 -10.57
CA SER A 668 6.32 -6.57 -9.17
C SER A 668 7.27 -5.51 -8.64
N LYS A 669 7.90 -4.75 -9.54
CA LYS A 669 8.79 -3.62 -9.23
C LYS A 669 8.05 -2.29 -9.28
N GLN A 670 8.36 -1.44 -8.32
CA GLN A 670 8.00 -0.02 -8.35
C GLN A 670 8.70 0.68 -9.52
N VAL A 671 8.17 1.83 -9.96
CA VAL A 671 8.67 2.50 -11.17
C VAL A 671 10.16 2.86 -11.08
N TRP A 672 10.66 3.18 -9.88
CA TRP A 672 12.07 3.50 -9.63
C TRP A 672 12.99 2.28 -9.52
N GLU A 673 12.44 1.07 -9.29
CA GLU A 673 13.20 -0.19 -9.22
C GLU A 673 13.41 -0.82 -10.61
N ARG A 674 12.75 -0.32 -11.66
CA ARG A 674 12.78 -0.90 -13.01
C ARG A 674 14.01 -0.46 -13.80
N ASP A 675 14.51 -1.37 -14.64
CA ASP A 675 15.68 -1.13 -15.48
C ASP A 675 15.52 0.09 -16.41
N GLU A 676 16.65 0.68 -16.80
CA GLU A 676 16.71 1.69 -17.86
C GLU A 676 16.01 1.18 -19.13
N CYS A 677 15.21 2.03 -19.78
CA CYS A 677 14.38 1.66 -20.94
C CYS A 677 13.30 0.59 -20.70
N LYS A 678 13.01 0.22 -19.45
CA LYS A 678 11.91 -0.70 -19.07
C LYS A 678 11.04 -0.14 -17.95
N VAL A 679 10.98 1.18 -17.82
CA VAL A 679 10.26 1.89 -16.75
C VAL A 679 8.74 1.80 -16.96
N TYR A 680 8.28 1.92 -18.21
CA TYR A 680 6.88 1.79 -18.60
C TYR A 680 6.75 1.18 -20.00
N ALA A 681 5.60 0.57 -20.30
CA ALA A 681 5.35 -0.03 -21.61
C ALA A 681 5.38 1.04 -22.72
N GLU A 682 5.94 0.69 -23.87
CA GLU A 682 6.13 1.57 -25.04
C GLU A 682 7.14 2.71 -24.82
N GLN A 683 8.01 2.63 -23.82
CA GLN A 683 9.10 3.58 -23.60
C GLN A 683 10.07 3.62 -24.79
N LYS A 684 10.26 4.81 -25.37
CA LYS A 684 11.10 5.02 -26.56
C LYS A 684 12.41 5.76 -26.26
N ALA A 685 12.42 6.50 -25.16
CA ALA A 685 13.53 7.34 -24.74
C ALA A 685 13.34 7.71 -23.27
N GLY A 686 14.37 8.36 -22.71
CA GLY A 686 14.37 8.90 -21.37
C GLY A 686 14.71 7.88 -20.29
N LYS A 687 15.12 8.41 -19.13
CA LYS A 687 15.52 7.64 -17.96
C LYS A 687 15.58 8.50 -16.70
N PHE A 688 15.60 7.85 -15.54
CA PHE A 688 15.94 8.51 -14.28
C PHE A 688 17.43 8.88 -14.23
N ILE A 689 17.72 10.05 -13.67
CA ILE A 689 19.06 10.49 -13.29
C ILE A 689 19.01 10.83 -11.80
N TRP A 690 19.76 10.08 -10.99
CA TRP A 690 19.83 10.24 -9.53
C TRP A 690 21.04 11.11 -9.15
N ASP A 691 21.00 12.39 -9.51
CA ASP A 691 22.11 13.35 -9.36
C ASP A 691 21.88 14.40 -8.25
N GLY A 692 20.77 14.30 -7.51
CA GLY A 692 20.39 15.28 -6.48
C GLY A 692 20.03 16.66 -7.06
N SER A 693 19.76 16.74 -8.37
CA SER A 693 19.49 18.02 -9.03
C SER A 693 18.11 18.59 -8.72
N ASP A 694 17.20 17.78 -8.19
CA ASP A 694 15.91 18.23 -7.72
C ASP A 694 16.02 18.74 -6.27
N THR A 695 16.38 20.01 -6.14
CA THR A 695 16.67 20.65 -4.85
C THR A 695 15.44 20.91 -3.96
N ASN A 696 14.27 20.39 -4.34
CA ASN A 696 13.04 20.50 -3.55
C ASN A 696 12.92 19.41 -2.46
N GLY A 697 13.88 18.49 -2.37
CA GLY A 697 13.94 17.45 -1.33
C GLY A 697 13.69 16.05 -1.88
N THR A 698 12.81 15.30 -1.22
CA THR A 698 12.51 13.90 -1.53
C THR A 698 11.05 13.69 -1.88
N VAL A 699 10.68 12.45 -2.24
CA VAL A 699 9.31 12.06 -2.57
C VAL A 699 8.57 11.39 -1.39
N GLN A 700 9.11 11.49 -0.18
CA GLN A 700 8.51 10.92 1.02
C GLN A 700 7.20 11.62 1.38
N GLY A 701 6.13 10.84 1.54
CA GLY A 701 4.80 11.37 1.84
C GLY A 701 4.08 12.04 0.66
N CYS A 702 4.59 11.87 -0.57
CA CYS A 702 4.11 12.55 -1.77
C CYS A 702 3.05 11.79 -2.59
N GLY A 703 2.25 10.92 -1.97
CA GLY A 703 1.30 10.05 -2.67
C GLY A 703 0.05 10.71 -3.25
N TRP A 704 -0.08 12.04 -3.21
CA TRP A 704 -1.35 12.77 -3.35
C TRP A 704 -1.52 13.53 -4.67
N TRP A 705 -0.82 13.12 -5.73
CA TRP A 705 -0.98 13.67 -7.07
C TRP A 705 -2.36 13.41 -7.69
N GLY A 706 -2.64 14.12 -8.78
CA GLY A 706 -3.92 14.05 -9.49
C GLY A 706 -4.26 12.64 -9.99
N ARG A 707 -5.47 12.16 -9.64
CA ARG A 707 -6.00 10.88 -10.14
C ARG A 707 -7.43 10.98 -10.64
N GLY A 708 -7.75 10.13 -11.61
CA GLY A 708 -9.08 10.07 -12.22
C GLY A 708 -9.33 11.20 -13.21
N VAL A 709 -10.55 11.26 -13.73
CA VAL A 709 -10.91 11.98 -14.95
C VAL A 709 -10.79 13.51 -14.87
N ILE A 710 -10.74 14.08 -13.66
CA ILE A 710 -10.55 15.52 -13.41
C ILE A 710 -9.35 15.80 -12.48
N GLN A 711 -8.47 14.81 -12.27
CA GLN A 711 -7.27 14.94 -11.45
C GLN A 711 -7.56 15.36 -9.99
N THR A 712 -8.32 14.52 -9.28
CA THR A 712 -8.53 14.67 -7.82
C THR A 712 -7.16 14.67 -7.14
N THR A 713 -6.81 15.76 -6.47
CA THR A 713 -5.45 16.04 -6.00
C THR A 713 -5.46 16.46 -4.53
N GLY A 714 -4.48 16.01 -3.74
CA GLY A 714 -4.22 16.46 -2.37
C GLY A 714 -5.01 15.76 -1.26
N ARG A 715 -4.45 15.75 -0.04
CA ARG A 715 -4.94 14.96 1.11
C ARG A 715 -6.41 15.19 1.45
N GLN A 716 -6.87 16.44 1.42
CA GLN A 716 -8.26 16.77 1.71
C GLN A 716 -9.24 16.13 0.73
N ASN A 717 -8.93 16.16 -0.57
CA ASN A 717 -9.86 15.66 -1.59
C ASN A 717 -9.97 14.13 -1.54
N PHE A 718 -8.83 13.44 -1.46
CA PHE A 718 -8.80 11.98 -1.26
C PHE A 718 -9.47 11.58 0.05
N GLY A 719 -9.24 12.32 1.13
CA GLY A 719 -9.81 11.98 2.42
C GLY A 719 -11.30 12.25 2.50
N THR A 720 -11.81 13.31 1.88
CA THR A 720 -13.24 13.55 1.77
C THR A 720 -13.92 12.44 0.95
N LEU A 721 -13.31 12.04 -0.18
CA LEU A 721 -13.77 10.88 -0.95
C LEU A 721 -13.78 9.60 -0.10
N ASN A 722 -12.70 9.34 0.64
CA ASN A 722 -12.56 8.17 1.50
C ASN A 722 -13.56 8.14 2.65
N HIS A 723 -13.88 9.30 3.24
CA HIS A 723 -14.86 9.40 4.31
C HIS A 723 -16.27 9.02 3.85
N PHE A 724 -16.69 9.52 2.68
CA PHE A 724 -18.07 9.32 2.22
C PHE A 724 -18.26 8.11 1.30
N MET A 725 -17.20 7.59 0.67
CA MET A 725 -17.31 6.49 -0.29
C MET A 725 -16.49 5.26 0.06
N GLY A 726 -15.41 5.42 0.82
CA GLY A 726 -14.51 4.34 1.22
C GLY A 726 -14.58 4.00 2.70
N ARG A 727 -13.51 3.41 3.23
CA ARG A 727 -13.32 3.19 4.67
C ARG A 727 -12.89 4.49 5.34
N SER A 728 -13.86 5.17 5.96
CA SER A 728 -13.63 6.44 6.63
C SER A 728 -12.41 6.42 7.57
N HIS A 729 -11.61 7.48 7.47
CA HIS A 729 -10.41 7.72 8.28
C HIS A 729 -10.63 8.74 9.41
N VAL A 730 -11.81 9.34 9.45
CA VAL A 730 -12.16 10.43 10.36
C VAL A 730 -12.41 9.87 11.75
N ASP A 731 -11.90 10.57 12.77
CA ASP A 731 -12.13 10.21 14.16
C ASP A 731 -13.63 10.26 14.49
N PRO A 732 -14.24 9.11 14.86
CA PRO A 732 -15.65 9.04 15.24
C PRO A 732 -16.05 10.01 16.36
N ASP A 733 -15.12 10.38 17.24
CA ASP A 733 -15.39 11.30 18.35
C ASP A 733 -15.55 12.76 17.88
N THR A 734 -15.12 13.09 16.66
CA THR A 734 -15.27 14.44 16.06
C THR A 734 -16.60 14.65 15.34
N ILE A 735 -17.36 13.58 15.08
CA ILE A 735 -18.62 13.63 14.33
C ILE A 735 -19.65 14.53 15.06
N GLY A 736 -20.25 15.46 14.31
CA GLY A 736 -21.20 16.45 14.82
C GLY A 736 -20.56 17.65 15.53
N THR A 737 -19.23 17.66 15.70
CA THR A 737 -18.49 18.79 16.25
C THR A 737 -18.02 19.74 15.15
N THR A 738 -17.57 20.96 15.51
CA THR A 738 -17.00 21.92 14.57
C THR A 738 -15.47 21.90 14.66
N VAL A 739 -14.80 21.57 13.56
CA VAL A 739 -13.33 21.58 13.42
C VAL A 739 -12.99 22.54 12.28
N ASN A 740 -12.17 23.56 12.56
CA ASN A 740 -11.80 24.60 11.58
C ASN A 740 -13.00 25.25 10.86
N GLY A 741 -14.09 25.48 11.60
CA GLY A 741 -15.32 26.08 11.04
C GLY A 741 -16.20 25.12 10.24
N VAL A 742 -15.81 23.85 10.12
CA VAL A 742 -16.55 22.80 9.41
C VAL A 742 -17.24 21.90 10.42
N ILE A 743 -18.54 21.68 10.26
CA ILE A 743 -19.26 20.65 11.02
C ILE A 743 -18.91 19.30 10.41
N VAL A 744 -18.34 18.40 11.21
CA VAL A 744 -17.93 17.07 10.75
C VAL A 744 -19.17 16.19 10.62
N GLU A 745 -19.45 15.71 9.42
CA GLU A 745 -20.57 14.83 9.11
C GLU A 745 -20.19 13.37 9.36
N ALA A 746 -21.20 12.53 9.62
CA ALA A 746 -21.00 11.09 9.76
C ALA A 746 -20.77 10.44 8.39
N PRO A 747 -19.90 9.41 8.29
CA PRO A 747 -19.80 8.63 7.07
C PRO A 747 -21.09 7.80 6.86
N PRO A 748 -21.40 7.38 5.63
CA PRO A 748 -22.49 6.44 5.40
C PRO A 748 -22.26 5.14 6.17
N ALA A 749 -23.32 4.56 6.73
CA ALA A 749 -23.23 3.29 7.47
C ALA A 749 -22.77 2.11 6.59
N ASN A 750 -23.04 2.20 5.28
CA ASN A 750 -22.64 1.22 4.28
C ASN A 750 -22.18 1.96 3.00
N PRO A 751 -20.93 2.45 2.95
CA PRO A 751 -20.43 3.22 1.83
C PRO A 751 -20.25 2.31 0.60
N LEU A 752 -20.41 2.88 -0.59
CA LEU A 752 -20.43 2.13 -1.85
C LEU A 752 -19.15 1.33 -2.11
N TYR A 753 -18.01 1.86 -1.70
CA TYR A 753 -16.69 1.25 -1.85
C TYR A 753 -16.08 0.94 -0.47
N ALA A 754 -16.87 0.36 0.43
CA ALA A 754 -16.46 -0.03 1.79
C ALA A 754 -15.24 -0.96 1.83
N ASP A 755 -14.91 -1.62 0.73
CA ASP A 755 -13.73 -2.45 0.53
C ASP A 755 -12.45 -1.66 0.21
N LEU A 756 -12.56 -0.36 -0.07
CA LEU A 756 -11.45 0.49 -0.49
C LEU A 756 -11.05 1.50 0.61
N ASP A 757 -9.75 1.76 0.73
CA ASP A 757 -9.20 2.83 1.56
C ASP A 757 -8.32 3.73 0.69
N PHE A 758 -8.89 4.83 0.19
CA PHE A 758 -8.19 5.78 -0.68
C PHE A 758 -7.13 6.60 0.05
N CYS A 759 -7.15 6.64 1.39
CA CYS A 759 -6.08 7.28 2.15
C CYS A 759 -4.85 6.39 2.27
N SER A 760 -5.04 5.08 2.45
CA SER A 760 -3.93 4.13 2.53
C SER A 760 -3.40 3.73 1.15
N ASN A 761 -4.26 3.68 0.13
CA ASN A 761 -3.85 3.47 -1.26
C ASN A 761 -4.63 4.39 -2.23
N PRO A 762 -4.16 5.63 -2.47
CA PRO A 762 -4.80 6.54 -3.41
C PRO A 762 -4.75 6.03 -4.87
N GLY A 763 -3.86 5.07 -5.18
CA GLY A 763 -3.73 4.45 -6.51
C GLY A 763 -4.98 3.69 -6.96
N LEU A 764 -5.84 3.26 -6.03
CA LEU A 764 -7.07 2.50 -6.32
C LEU A 764 -8.00 3.20 -7.33
N ILE A 765 -7.98 4.53 -7.38
CA ILE A 765 -8.76 5.31 -8.37
C ILE A 765 -8.37 4.93 -9.81
N CYS A 766 -7.11 4.62 -10.05
CA CYS A 766 -6.57 4.33 -11.37
C CYS A 766 -6.23 2.86 -11.60
N SER A 767 -6.06 2.08 -10.52
CA SER A 767 -5.68 0.67 -10.59
C SER A 767 -6.84 -0.30 -10.65
N SER A 768 -7.96 0.01 -9.99
CA SER A 768 -9.01 -0.99 -9.77
C SER A 768 -9.61 -1.52 -11.08
N GLU A 769 -9.58 -2.83 -11.25
CA GLU A 769 -10.19 -3.54 -12.36
C GLU A 769 -11.60 -4.05 -12.00
N GLU A 770 -11.90 -4.24 -10.71
CA GLU A 770 -13.25 -4.56 -10.21
C GLU A 770 -14.17 -3.33 -10.22
N ASN A 771 -13.63 -2.15 -9.88
CA ASN A 771 -14.38 -0.90 -9.74
C ASN A 771 -13.86 0.18 -10.70
N ARG A 772 -13.84 -0.12 -12.00
CA ARG A 772 -13.29 0.76 -13.05
C ARG A 772 -13.97 2.13 -13.12
N GLU A 773 -15.21 2.25 -12.68
CA GLU A 773 -15.96 3.49 -12.65
C GLU A 773 -15.43 4.52 -11.63
N ILE A 774 -14.61 4.11 -10.65
CA ILE A 774 -14.10 5.00 -9.60
C ILE A 774 -13.32 6.18 -10.20
N LYS A 775 -12.58 5.97 -11.29
CA LYS A 775 -11.86 7.06 -11.99
C LYS A 775 -12.79 8.17 -12.48
N TRP A 776 -14.05 7.84 -12.77
CA TRP A 776 -15.10 8.80 -13.11
C TRP A 776 -15.73 9.40 -11.87
N ILE A 777 -16.04 8.57 -10.87
CA ILE A 777 -16.65 8.99 -9.61
C ILE A 777 -15.79 10.02 -8.88
N ALA A 778 -14.47 9.88 -8.86
CA ALA A 778 -13.58 10.89 -8.27
C ALA A 778 -13.82 12.28 -8.88
N GLY A 779 -14.00 12.36 -10.20
CA GLY A 779 -14.31 13.62 -10.89
C GLY A 779 -15.76 14.07 -10.72
N LEU A 780 -16.72 13.14 -10.73
CA LEU A 780 -18.13 13.44 -10.48
C LEU A 780 -18.36 13.94 -9.05
N PHE A 781 -17.61 13.41 -8.07
CA PHE A 781 -17.63 13.85 -6.69
C PHE A 781 -17.22 15.32 -6.58
N TYR A 782 -16.10 15.71 -7.19
CA TYR A 782 -15.72 17.12 -7.31
C TYR A 782 -16.82 17.94 -8.01
N TRP A 783 -17.40 17.40 -9.09
CA TRP A 783 -18.44 18.09 -9.84
C TRP A 783 -19.67 18.43 -9.00
N VAL A 784 -20.21 17.47 -8.25
CA VAL A 784 -21.43 17.68 -7.46
C VAL A 784 -21.18 18.57 -6.24
N THR A 785 -19.97 18.54 -5.68
CA THR A 785 -19.64 19.32 -4.47
C THR A 785 -19.09 20.72 -4.76
N SER A 786 -18.49 20.94 -5.93
CA SER A 786 -17.77 22.19 -6.23
C SER A 786 -18.32 22.93 -7.45
N VAL A 787 -18.92 22.24 -8.42
CA VAL A 787 -19.40 22.86 -9.68
C VAL A 787 -20.92 23.04 -9.64
N GLN A 788 -21.68 21.97 -9.41
CA GLN A 788 -23.15 22.06 -9.31
C GLN A 788 -23.60 22.79 -8.04
N ALA A 789 -22.85 22.61 -6.94
CA ALA A 789 -23.07 23.28 -5.67
C ALA A 789 -22.32 24.61 -5.52
N TYR A 790 -21.69 25.12 -6.61
CA TYR A 790 -20.96 26.39 -6.57
C TYR A 790 -21.82 27.50 -5.97
N ASN A 791 -21.26 28.19 -4.99
CA ASN A 791 -21.81 29.37 -4.37
C ASN A 791 -20.68 30.37 -4.11
N ASP A 792 -21.00 31.66 -4.20
CA ASP A 792 -20.08 32.76 -3.90
C ASP A 792 -20.80 33.77 -3.01
N GLU A 793 -21.28 33.29 -1.85
CA GLU A 793 -22.13 34.09 -0.97
C GLU A 793 -21.40 35.36 -0.51
N GLY A 794 -21.95 36.52 -0.88
CA GLY A 794 -21.35 37.83 -0.60
C GLY A 794 -20.18 38.21 -1.51
N GLY A 795 -19.82 37.38 -2.49
CA GLY A 795 -18.79 37.62 -3.49
C GLY A 795 -19.32 38.17 -4.82
N PRO A 796 -18.42 38.43 -5.80
CA PRO A 796 -18.77 39.00 -7.10
C PRO A 796 -19.66 38.11 -7.99
N TYR A 797 -19.76 36.81 -7.70
CA TYR A 797 -20.53 35.82 -8.46
C TYR A 797 -21.72 35.25 -7.67
N ALA A 798 -22.19 35.95 -6.62
CA ALA A 798 -23.27 35.50 -5.76
C ALA A 798 -24.59 35.15 -6.49
N ASP A 799 -24.84 35.79 -7.63
CA ASP A 799 -26.04 35.56 -8.46
C ASP A 799 -25.88 34.37 -9.44
N TRP A 800 -24.68 33.81 -9.57
CA TRP A 800 -24.43 32.70 -10.48
C TRP A 800 -24.91 31.38 -9.85
N ASN A 801 -25.70 30.62 -10.59
CA ASN A 801 -26.19 29.32 -10.15
C ASN A 801 -26.17 28.32 -11.31
N TYR A 802 -25.51 27.17 -11.10
CA TYR A 802 -25.32 26.14 -12.13
C TYR A 802 -26.62 25.71 -12.80
N TYR A 803 -27.64 25.39 -12.01
CA TYR A 803 -28.92 24.88 -12.53
C TYR A 803 -29.66 25.95 -13.33
N THR A 804 -29.63 27.20 -12.87
CA THR A 804 -30.26 28.33 -13.56
C THR A 804 -29.59 28.61 -14.90
N GLU A 805 -28.26 28.63 -14.95
CA GLU A 805 -27.51 28.89 -16.18
C GLU A 805 -27.59 27.73 -17.17
N LEU A 806 -27.60 26.48 -16.71
CA LEU A 806 -27.84 25.31 -17.57
C LEU A 806 -29.22 25.39 -18.23
N LYS A 807 -30.27 25.65 -17.44
CA LYS A 807 -31.65 25.79 -17.95
C LYS A 807 -31.74 26.93 -18.95
N LYS A 808 -31.15 28.08 -18.64
CA LYS A 808 -31.09 29.24 -19.54
C LYS A 808 -30.40 28.93 -20.87
N TYR A 809 -29.31 28.15 -20.87
CA TYR A 809 -28.66 27.71 -22.09
C TYR A 809 -29.57 26.81 -22.95
N VAL A 810 -30.29 25.88 -22.32
CA VAL A 810 -31.23 24.98 -23.00
C VAL A 810 -32.45 25.72 -23.51
N ASP A 811 -33.09 26.54 -22.69
CA ASP A 811 -34.27 27.34 -23.03
C ASP A 811 -33.94 28.41 -24.09
N GLY A 812 -32.67 28.87 -24.12
CA GLY A 812 -32.11 29.74 -25.15
C GLY A 812 -31.84 29.05 -26.49
N GLY A 813 -32.14 27.75 -26.62
CA GLY A 813 -31.98 26.99 -27.85
C GLY A 813 -30.55 26.47 -28.09
N LEU A 814 -29.80 26.17 -27.02
CA LEU A 814 -28.43 25.66 -27.07
C LEU A 814 -27.46 26.60 -27.80
N LYS A 815 -27.62 27.92 -27.58
CA LYS A 815 -26.87 28.96 -28.28
C LYS A 815 -25.84 29.62 -27.38
N GLY A 816 -24.64 29.86 -27.92
CA GLY A 816 -23.56 30.56 -27.21
C GLY A 816 -22.67 29.64 -26.38
N THR A 817 -21.70 30.24 -25.67
CA THR A 817 -20.70 29.51 -24.88
C THR A 817 -20.67 29.93 -23.41
N GLU A 818 -21.49 30.91 -23.02
CA GLU A 818 -21.44 31.55 -21.70
C GLU A 818 -21.56 30.53 -20.55
N PHE A 819 -22.44 29.54 -20.69
CA PHE A 819 -22.60 28.47 -19.70
C PHE A 819 -21.34 27.62 -19.56
N ILE A 820 -20.78 27.14 -20.67
CA ILE A 820 -19.61 26.25 -20.61
C ILE A 820 -18.33 27.00 -20.23
N ASP A 821 -18.25 28.28 -20.58
CA ASP A 821 -17.14 29.15 -20.22
C ASP A 821 -17.11 29.39 -18.70
N ALA A 822 -18.26 29.68 -18.10
CA ALA A 822 -18.39 29.76 -16.65
C ALA A 822 -18.01 28.43 -15.96
N VAL A 823 -18.53 27.30 -16.46
CA VAL A 823 -18.19 25.97 -15.93
C VAL A 823 -16.69 25.68 -16.04
N SER A 824 -16.06 26.02 -17.18
CA SER A 824 -14.61 25.87 -17.39
C SER A 824 -13.80 26.74 -16.44
N GLY A 825 -14.31 27.95 -16.15
CA GLY A 825 -13.78 28.84 -15.13
C GLY A 825 -13.79 28.20 -13.74
N ILE A 826 -14.92 27.62 -13.32
CA ILE A 826 -15.02 26.99 -11.99
C ILE A 826 -14.02 25.83 -11.88
N VAL A 827 -13.99 24.95 -12.89
CA VAL A 827 -13.13 23.75 -12.88
C VAL A 827 -11.64 24.12 -12.88
N ASN A 828 -11.22 25.04 -13.73
CA ASN A 828 -9.79 25.33 -13.91
C ASN A 828 -9.27 26.42 -12.97
N ARG A 829 -10.13 27.34 -12.54
CA ARG A 829 -9.75 28.59 -11.86
C ARG A 829 -10.60 28.90 -10.62
N GLY A 830 -11.66 28.15 -10.33
CA GLY A 830 -12.48 28.33 -9.13
C GLY A 830 -13.47 29.49 -9.18
N CYS A 831 -13.77 30.05 -10.36
CA CYS A 831 -14.80 31.08 -10.51
C CYS A 831 -15.50 31.00 -11.87
N PRO A 832 -16.77 31.43 -12.01
CA PRO A 832 -17.53 31.32 -13.25
C PRO A 832 -17.19 32.40 -14.30
N ASP A 833 -15.91 32.59 -14.59
CA ASP A 833 -15.41 33.59 -15.56
C ASP A 833 -14.22 33.03 -16.37
N HIS A 834 -13.97 33.60 -17.55
CA HIS A 834 -12.81 33.34 -18.39
C HIS A 834 -11.50 33.82 -17.76
N THR A 835 -11.56 34.79 -16.86
CA THR A 835 -10.40 35.29 -16.12
C THR A 835 -10.78 35.54 -14.68
N CYS A 836 -10.31 34.67 -13.80
CA CYS A 836 -10.59 34.78 -12.38
C CYS A 836 -9.62 35.75 -11.70
N PRO A 837 -10.09 36.63 -10.78
CA PRO A 837 -9.25 37.67 -10.17
C PRO A 837 -7.99 37.16 -9.45
N VAL A 838 -8.07 35.97 -8.85
CA VAL A 838 -6.96 35.39 -8.06
C VAL A 838 -6.14 34.41 -8.88
N SER A 839 -6.82 33.57 -9.65
CA SER A 839 -6.23 32.39 -10.30
C SER A 839 -5.91 32.61 -11.78
N GLY A 840 -6.36 33.69 -12.42
CA GLY A 840 -5.98 34.08 -13.78
C GLY A 840 -6.84 33.48 -14.91
N GLU A 841 -6.30 33.48 -16.13
CA GLU A 841 -7.00 33.09 -17.37
C GLU A 841 -7.25 31.58 -17.46
N VAL A 842 -8.46 31.16 -17.81
CA VAL A 842 -8.78 29.73 -17.98
C VAL A 842 -7.91 29.10 -19.08
N HIS A 843 -7.30 27.96 -18.77
CA HIS A 843 -6.48 27.21 -19.72
C HIS A 843 -7.35 26.45 -20.74
N ALA A 844 -6.99 26.54 -22.02
CA ALA A 844 -7.59 25.78 -23.12
C ALA A 844 -9.11 25.97 -23.27
N VAL A 845 -9.60 27.21 -23.10
CA VAL A 845 -11.04 27.56 -23.22
C VAL A 845 -11.61 27.07 -24.56
N LYS A 846 -10.90 27.31 -25.66
CA LYS A 846 -11.40 26.98 -26.99
C LYS A 846 -11.58 25.47 -27.17
N GLU A 847 -10.63 24.69 -26.71
CA GLU A 847 -10.67 23.23 -26.73
C GLU A 847 -11.83 22.71 -25.87
N ARG A 848 -12.06 23.29 -24.68
CA ARG A 848 -13.21 22.92 -23.83
C ARG A 848 -14.55 23.24 -24.50
N GLN A 849 -14.68 24.38 -25.16
CA GLN A 849 -15.86 24.74 -25.94
C GLN A 849 -16.10 23.75 -27.10
N ASP A 850 -15.04 23.40 -27.83
CA ASP A 850 -15.12 22.47 -28.96
C ASP A 850 -15.48 21.05 -28.50
N ASN A 851 -14.92 20.60 -27.37
CA ASN A 851 -15.28 19.34 -26.74
C ASN A 851 -16.75 19.33 -26.29
N PHE A 852 -17.24 20.41 -25.69
CA PHE A 852 -18.65 20.51 -25.27
C PHE A 852 -19.59 20.42 -26.46
N LYS A 853 -19.29 21.15 -27.54
CA LYS A 853 -20.04 21.06 -28.79
C LYS A 853 -20.03 19.64 -29.37
N LEU A 854 -18.86 19.01 -29.41
CA LEU A 854 -18.70 17.65 -29.91
C LEU A 854 -19.56 16.65 -29.13
N VAL A 855 -19.49 16.66 -27.79
CA VAL A 855 -20.27 15.73 -26.96
C VAL A 855 -21.78 15.96 -27.13
N LEU A 856 -22.24 17.21 -27.18
CA LEU A 856 -23.64 17.52 -27.47
C LEU A 856 -24.10 16.92 -28.82
N GLN A 857 -23.28 17.07 -29.86
CA GLN A 857 -23.56 16.51 -31.19
C GLN A 857 -23.55 14.98 -31.19
N THR A 858 -22.59 14.36 -30.50
CA THR A 858 -22.51 12.90 -30.36
C THR A 858 -23.71 12.33 -29.60
N LEU A 859 -24.26 13.08 -28.63
CA LEU A 859 -25.50 12.74 -27.92
C LEU A 859 -26.78 13.11 -28.68
N GLY A 860 -26.66 13.58 -29.93
CA GLY A 860 -27.79 13.85 -30.82
C GLY A 860 -28.45 15.23 -30.64
N LEU A 861 -27.80 16.17 -29.96
CA LEU A 861 -28.24 17.57 -29.86
C LEU A 861 -27.62 18.43 -30.97
N ASN A 862 -28.20 19.62 -31.21
CA ASN A 862 -27.76 20.54 -32.25
C ASN A 862 -27.37 21.93 -31.69
N PRO A 863 -26.23 22.07 -31.00
CA PRO A 863 -25.77 23.35 -30.44
C PRO A 863 -25.47 24.38 -31.53
N GLN A 864 -25.83 25.65 -31.28
CA GLN A 864 -25.78 26.77 -32.25
C GLN A 864 -24.69 27.80 -31.97
#